data_AF-M5P9R9-F1
#
_entry.id   AF-M5P9R9-F1
#
_cell.length_a   1.000
_cell.length_b   1.000
_cell.length_c   1.000
_cell.angle_alpha   90.00
_cell.angle_beta   90.00
_cell.angle_gamma   90.00
#
_symmetry.space_group_name_H-M   'P 1'
#
loop_
_entity.id
_entity.type
_entity.pdbx_description
1 polymer ?
#
loop_
_entity_poly.entity_id
_entity_poly.type
_entity_poly.pdbx_seq_one_letter_code
_entity_poly.pdbx_strand_id
1 'polypeptide(L)'
;MELGNLRLNLSAINSEVKNEKVAETAKRKKKAKTAEPIEESWRRIFASKLSETDRQRLNEVKAAMDAGKLARNPSDCVNKAGNPKAFSKAEAMRLWKTLQESQREETLRKMVENTPENYELITTEARFQSLIEALSNEKIIAVDTETTGVDVYTDVIVGLSLTLPSADWHVYIPVDHVDCEQLSREYVLEGLAPVFNDESIGKVLHNAIFDIAMVRRHGFDLKGVVWDTMTAMHMLNENEGDRTLGGAGSFKLKDLAPKYLKTPADTFDALFGRDAQFKEVPLDIALVYAAKDTELTWKLYKFQRQHMEKMPTILEYYQTVEIPLLYVIVDLEANGYILDLDFAKEYGEKLHKRAEELRSELVTELTPFHEGDGPLNLNSTQQMRPALSKAIGKELPNMDAKKTLKPLKGDHEVIAKLLEYKKITKLSGTYIETLPLKQNPTTKRWHSRFNPMGTVTGRFSSGKDDEDKTDQGFNVQNQPQEARPMFSPPPGKVLLGADFKAQEIRCVAYLSGEPVLINAFLEERDPYAMMASNFYKRPYEEVYKNADGSDTKERKQMKVVWLATLYGMSDYSLADMLGVNKKEATKFKGELFGSMPKLSAWLKENEEFVRKNGYVWADLRARKRRLPDAKLPRKNIPYGKWNDPKYEDARKHNSRINRALRQATNARVQGSSSIQTKVTMIKAHEYCANKPGWALWSTVHDELIFEVPEDFTWEEAQDIRDIMLNSYRWGDVVPNGTDIEVMRRWGEGVPLEKWFKNKEAV
;
A
#
# COMPACT_ATOMS: atom_id res chain seq x y z
N MET A 1 30.71 15.87 -17.06
CA MET A 1 29.50 16.18 -16.28
C MET A 1 29.96 16.28 -14.84
N GLU A 2 30.26 17.50 -14.41
CA GLU A 2 30.76 17.78 -13.06
C GLU A 2 29.64 17.61 -12.04
N LEU A 3 29.92 16.83 -11.00
CA LEU A 3 29.09 16.59 -9.84
C LEU A 3 29.02 17.87 -9.00
N GLY A 4 27.79 18.31 -8.69
CA GLY A 4 27.54 19.49 -7.87
C GLY A 4 27.93 19.24 -6.42
N ASN A 5 28.95 19.97 -5.96
CA ASN A 5 29.39 20.04 -4.58
C ASN A 5 28.24 20.47 -3.64
N LEU A 6 27.73 19.54 -2.82
CA LEU A 6 27.12 19.85 -1.53
C LEU A 6 28.23 20.08 -0.49
N ARG A 7 29.03 21.13 -0.70
CA ARG A 7 29.83 21.69 0.40
C ARG A 7 29.03 22.82 1.00
N LEU A 8 28.44 22.57 2.16
CA LEU A 8 27.92 23.63 3.04
C LEU A 8 29.07 24.61 3.28
N ASN A 9 29.01 25.77 2.64
CA ASN A 9 30.01 26.79 2.79
C ASN A 9 29.72 27.56 4.10
N LEU A 10 30.11 26.96 5.23
CA LEU A 10 30.04 27.58 6.55
C LEU A 10 30.98 28.81 6.66
N SER A 11 31.77 29.16 5.64
CA SER A 11 32.47 30.46 5.60
C SER A 11 31.66 31.57 4.91
N ALA A 12 30.49 31.27 4.34
CA ALA A 12 29.55 32.29 3.82
C ALA A 12 28.62 32.85 4.91
N ILE A 13 28.92 32.54 6.18
CA ILE A 13 28.26 33.01 7.40
C ILE A 13 28.67 34.46 7.68
N ASN A 14 28.32 35.38 6.78
CA ASN A 14 28.35 36.80 7.08
C ASN A 14 27.10 37.48 6.52
N SER A 15 26.26 38.00 7.41
CA SER A 15 25.14 38.90 7.07
C SER A 15 25.58 40.11 6.24
N GLU A 16 26.88 40.42 6.26
CA GLU A 16 27.52 41.47 5.48
C GLU A 16 27.43 41.25 3.96
N VAL A 17 27.54 40.00 3.46
CA VAL A 17 27.50 39.72 2.01
C VAL A 17 26.12 39.99 1.40
N LYS A 18 25.04 39.76 2.17
CA LYS A 18 23.66 40.11 1.75
C LYS A 18 23.46 41.63 1.73
N ASN A 19 23.99 42.35 2.72
CA ASN A 19 23.93 43.82 2.77
C ASN A 19 24.74 44.48 1.65
N GLU A 20 25.90 43.94 1.28
CA GLU A 20 26.69 44.43 0.16
C GLU A 20 25.98 44.24 -1.19
N LYS A 21 25.40 43.07 -1.46
CA LYS A 21 24.64 42.83 -2.71
C LYS A 21 23.41 43.74 -2.82
N VAL A 22 22.70 43.96 -1.72
CA VAL A 22 21.56 44.90 -1.65
C VAL A 22 22.04 46.34 -1.92
N ALA A 23 23.17 46.75 -1.32
CA ALA A 23 23.77 48.07 -1.52
C ALA A 23 24.35 48.27 -2.95
N GLU A 24 24.99 47.26 -3.53
CA GLU A 24 25.51 47.29 -4.91
C GLU A 24 24.39 47.33 -5.95
N THR A 25 23.32 46.55 -5.73
CA THR A 25 22.12 46.59 -6.57
C THR A 25 21.45 47.96 -6.50
N ALA A 26 21.36 48.56 -5.32
CA ALA A 26 20.88 49.93 -5.13
C ALA A 26 21.78 50.97 -5.81
N LYS A 27 23.12 50.82 -5.73
CA LYS A 27 24.09 51.66 -6.45
C LYS A 27 23.97 51.54 -7.97
N ARG A 28 23.79 50.33 -8.53
CA ARG A 28 23.57 50.12 -9.98
C ARG A 28 22.22 50.66 -10.44
N LYS A 29 21.18 50.65 -9.59
CA LYS A 29 19.88 51.30 -9.83
C LYS A 29 20.03 52.80 -10.11
N LYS A 30 20.97 53.49 -9.44
CA LYS A 30 21.24 54.92 -9.68
C LYS A 30 21.95 55.21 -11.03
N LYS A 31 22.49 54.20 -11.72
CA LYS A 31 23.24 54.35 -13.00
C LYS A 31 22.43 53.97 -14.26
N ALA A 32 21.25 53.37 -14.15
CA ALA A 32 20.48 52.89 -15.30
C ALA A 32 19.29 53.82 -15.62
N LYS A 33 19.36 54.57 -16.73
CA LYS A 33 18.29 55.50 -17.17
C LYS A 33 17.22 54.89 -18.09
N THR A 34 17.19 53.56 -18.32
CA THR A 34 16.30 52.96 -19.35
C THR A 34 15.74 51.55 -19.06
N ALA A 35 15.70 51.08 -17.81
CA ALA A 35 14.95 49.84 -17.48
C ALA A 35 13.57 50.15 -16.87
N GLU A 36 12.57 49.33 -17.23
CA GLU A 36 11.24 49.28 -16.59
C GLU A 36 11.39 49.23 -15.05
N PRO A 37 10.71 50.12 -14.29
CA PRO A 37 10.66 50.07 -12.84
C PRO A 37 10.22 48.69 -12.34
N ILE A 38 10.80 48.23 -11.23
CA ILE A 38 10.52 46.89 -10.68
C ILE A 38 9.02 46.67 -10.39
N GLU A 39 8.30 47.72 -9.97
CA GLU A 39 6.86 47.68 -9.73
C GLU A 39 6.05 47.46 -11.02
N GLU A 40 6.49 48.06 -12.12
CA GLU A 40 5.87 47.85 -13.44
C GLU A 40 6.16 46.43 -13.95
N SER A 41 7.38 45.92 -13.73
CA SER A 41 7.71 44.52 -14.03
C SER A 41 6.83 43.55 -13.24
N TRP A 42 6.57 43.79 -11.95
CA TRP A 42 5.67 42.96 -11.15
C TRP A 42 4.23 43.01 -11.66
N ARG A 43 3.69 44.19 -11.96
CA ARG A 43 2.35 44.34 -12.55
C ARG A 43 2.22 43.55 -13.85
N ARG A 44 3.21 43.65 -14.74
CA ARG A 44 3.26 42.90 -16.00
C ARG A 44 3.32 41.39 -15.77
N ILE A 45 4.11 40.92 -14.79
CA ILE A 45 4.22 39.49 -14.46
C ILE A 45 2.88 38.96 -13.91
N PHE A 46 2.24 39.66 -12.97
CA PHE A 46 0.97 39.20 -12.37
C PHE A 46 -0.25 39.33 -13.28
N ALA A 47 -0.19 40.21 -14.29
CA ALA A 47 -1.19 40.32 -15.35
C ALA A 47 -1.11 39.19 -16.39
N SER A 48 0.00 38.44 -16.43
CA SER A 48 0.14 37.28 -17.31
C SER A 48 -0.67 36.07 -16.83
N LYS A 49 -0.90 35.09 -17.71
CA LYS A 49 -1.55 33.83 -17.33
C LYS A 49 -0.63 33.02 -16.42
N LEU A 50 -1.00 32.88 -15.15
CA LEU A 50 -0.26 32.15 -14.12
C LEU A 50 -1.09 31.00 -13.55
N SER A 51 -0.44 29.88 -13.23
CA SER A 51 -1.04 28.88 -12.34
C SER A 51 -1.13 29.42 -10.92
N GLU A 52 -1.97 28.82 -10.08
CA GLU A 52 -2.09 29.19 -8.66
C GLU A 52 -0.75 29.04 -7.93
N THR A 53 -0.04 27.94 -8.20
CA THR A 53 1.30 27.67 -7.64
C THR A 53 2.32 28.73 -8.04
N ASP A 54 2.36 29.13 -9.32
CA ASP A 54 3.29 30.16 -9.77
C ASP A 54 2.96 31.51 -9.14
N ARG A 55 1.67 31.83 -8.99
CA ARG A 55 1.22 33.05 -8.32
C ARG A 55 1.68 33.09 -6.86
N GLN A 56 1.55 31.98 -6.13
CA GLN A 56 2.02 31.87 -4.75
C GLN A 56 3.54 32.10 -4.64
N ARG A 57 4.34 31.39 -5.46
CA ARG A 57 5.80 31.54 -5.48
C ARG A 57 6.25 32.98 -5.79
N LEU A 58 5.59 33.61 -6.75
CA LEU A 58 5.88 35.00 -7.12
C LEU A 58 5.52 35.98 -5.99
N ASN A 59 4.44 35.74 -5.26
CA ASN A 59 4.09 36.53 -4.07
C ASN A 59 5.16 36.41 -2.97
N GLU A 60 5.68 35.21 -2.72
CA GLU A 60 6.76 34.98 -1.75
C GLU A 60 8.04 35.76 -2.13
N VAL A 61 8.44 35.70 -3.40
CA VAL A 61 9.60 36.46 -3.91
C VAL A 61 9.38 37.95 -3.78
N LYS A 62 8.20 38.45 -4.17
CA LYS A 62 7.88 39.88 -4.05
C LYS A 62 7.96 40.33 -2.60
N ALA A 63 7.33 39.61 -1.68
CA ALA A 63 7.36 39.92 -0.25
C ALA A 63 8.79 39.90 0.32
N ALA A 64 9.62 38.93 -0.09
CA ALA A 64 11.01 38.86 0.34
C ALA A 64 11.87 40.02 -0.22
N MET A 65 11.63 40.44 -1.46
CA MET A 65 12.30 41.60 -2.07
C MET A 65 11.87 42.91 -1.42
N ASP A 66 10.57 43.08 -1.16
CA ASP A 66 10.00 44.26 -0.49
C ASP A 66 10.53 44.38 0.95
N ALA A 67 10.71 43.25 1.64
CA ALA A 67 11.32 43.19 2.97
C ALA A 67 12.85 43.32 2.96
N GLY A 68 13.49 43.53 1.80
CA GLY A 68 14.95 43.64 1.66
C GLY A 68 15.73 42.35 1.91
N LYS A 69 15.06 41.21 2.03
CA LYS A 69 15.67 39.88 2.30
C LYS A 69 16.22 39.22 1.03
N LEU A 70 15.84 39.71 -0.14
CA LEU A 70 16.20 39.16 -1.44
C LEU A 70 16.46 40.29 -2.45
N ALA A 71 17.51 40.15 -3.25
CA ALA A 71 17.88 41.13 -4.28
C ALA A 71 18.20 40.43 -5.61
N ARG A 72 18.06 41.18 -6.70
CA ARG A 72 18.48 40.71 -8.03
C ARG A 72 20.00 40.59 -8.08
N ASN A 73 20.53 39.59 -8.78
CA ASN A 73 21.97 39.54 -9.04
C ASN A 73 22.36 40.70 -9.97
N PRO A 74 23.46 41.43 -9.68
CA PRO A 74 23.90 42.56 -10.49
C PRO A 74 24.15 42.24 -11.98
N SER A 75 24.48 40.99 -12.30
CA SER A 75 24.66 40.47 -13.67
C SER A 75 23.34 40.19 -14.39
N ASP A 76 22.26 39.84 -13.68
CA ASP A 76 20.92 39.61 -14.25
C ASP A 76 20.18 40.93 -14.56
N CYS A 77 20.66 42.05 -13.98
CA CYS A 77 20.14 43.39 -14.22
C CYS A 77 20.51 43.97 -15.59
N VAL A 78 21.39 43.30 -16.37
CA VAL A 78 21.84 43.75 -17.69
C VAL A 78 21.79 42.61 -18.73
N ASN A 79 21.75 42.95 -20.01
CA ASN A 79 21.89 41.99 -21.10
C ASN A 79 23.37 41.76 -21.47
N LYS A 80 23.65 40.87 -22.44
CA LYS A 80 25.02 40.55 -22.89
C LYS A 80 25.80 41.77 -23.42
N ALA A 81 25.11 42.83 -23.84
CA ALA A 81 25.71 44.08 -24.30
C ALA A 81 25.86 45.13 -23.18
N GLY A 82 25.58 44.77 -21.92
CA GLY A 82 25.68 45.67 -20.76
C GLY A 82 24.48 46.61 -20.58
N ASN A 83 23.44 46.50 -21.41
CA ASN A 83 22.26 47.37 -21.32
C ASN A 83 21.28 46.89 -20.23
N PRO A 84 20.57 47.79 -19.53
CA PRO A 84 19.62 47.42 -18.49
C PRO A 84 18.53 46.44 -18.96
N LYS A 85 18.25 45.40 -18.16
CA LYS A 85 17.28 44.34 -18.45
C LYS A 85 16.10 44.38 -17.48
N ALA A 86 14.88 44.40 -18.04
CA ALA A 86 13.63 44.35 -17.27
C ALA A 86 13.51 43.05 -16.47
N PHE A 87 12.92 43.13 -15.28
CA PHE A 87 12.72 41.97 -14.42
C PHE A 87 11.67 41.04 -15.04
N SER A 88 11.95 39.75 -15.05
CA SER A 88 11.12 38.76 -15.75
C SER A 88 10.58 37.70 -14.80
N LYS A 89 9.48 37.03 -15.19
CA LYS A 89 8.96 35.86 -14.46
C LYS A 89 10.05 34.81 -14.25
N ALA A 90 10.83 34.50 -15.28
CA ALA A 90 11.92 33.52 -15.19
C ALA A 90 12.99 33.93 -14.17
N GLU A 91 13.30 35.22 -14.07
CA GLU A 91 14.20 35.75 -13.05
C GLU A 91 13.59 35.65 -11.64
N ALA A 92 12.32 36.01 -11.48
CA ALA A 92 11.60 35.85 -10.22
C ALA A 92 11.56 34.37 -9.77
N MET A 93 11.35 33.43 -10.67
CA MET A 93 11.37 32.00 -10.35
C MET A 93 12.76 31.49 -9.97
N ARG A 94 13.85 32.04 -10.54
CA ARG A 94 15.22 31.77 -10.08
C ARG A 94 15.45 32.32 -8.68
N LEU A 95 15.02 33.55 -8.42
CA LEU A 95 15.08 34.15 -7.09
C LEU A 95 14.25 33.39 -6.04
N TRP A 96 13.11 32.79 -6.43
CA TRP A 96 12.34 31.91 -5.56
C TRP A 96 13.17 30.70 -5.12
N LYS A 97 13.93 30.06 -6.03
CA LYS A 97 14.83 28.95 -5.66
C LYS A 97 15.88 29.39 -4.65
N THR A 98 16.54 30.53 -4.90
CA THR A 98 17.52 31.10 -3.95
C THR A 98 16.91 31.44 -2.60
N LEU A 99 15.66 31.93 -2.58
CA LEU A 99 14.93 32.20 -1.34
C LEU A 99 14.65 30.90 -0.57
N GLN A 100 14.21 29.85 -1.25
CA GLN A 100 13.97 28.54 -0.65
C GLN A 100 15.26 27.92 -0.10
N GLU A 101 16.37 27.99 -0.85
CA GLU A 101 17.69 27.56 -0.38
C GLU A 101 18.12 28.30 0.88
N SER A 102 18.01 29.64 0.89
CA SER A 102 18.36 30.43 2.08
C SER A 102 17.44 30.18 3.28
N GLN A 103 16.15 29.90 3.07
CA GLN A 103 15.22 29.54 4.14
C GLN A 103 15.55 28.16 4.71
N ARG A 104 15.91 27.22 3.85
CA ARG A 104 16.35 25.87 4.22
C ARG A 104 17.64 25.92 5.03
N GLU A 105 18.66 26.66 4.58
CA GLU A 105 19.91 26.85 5.32
C GLU A 105 19.68 27.45 6.71
N GLU A 106 18.84 28.48 6.82
CA GLU A 106 18.46 29.07 8.10
C GLU A 106 17.72 28.09 9.01
N THR A 107 16.89 27.21 8.43
CA THR A 107 16.18 26.16 9.17
C THR A 107 17.16 25.14 9.72
N LEU A 108 18.08 24.64 8.89
CA LEU A 108 19.13 23.70 9.30
C LEU A 108 20.04 24.31 10.37
N ARG A 109 20.42 25.58 10.22
CA ARG A 109 21.20 26.31 11.22
C ARG A 109 20.48 26.35 12.56
N LYS A 110 19.19 26.71 12.57
CA LYS A 110 18.39 26.73 13.79
C LYS A 110 18.22 25.35 14.41
N MET A 111 18.14 24.29 13.59
CA MET A 111 18.10 22.93 14.11
C MET A 111 19.36 22.61 14.90
N VAL A 112 20.54 22.93 14.36
CA VAL A 112 21.82 22.72 15.04
C VAL A 112 21.97 23.62 16.27
N GLU A 113 21.65 24.92 16.17
CA GLU A 113 21.73 25.87 17.29
C GLU A 113 20.81 25.49 18.46
N ASN A 114 19.67 24.83 18.18
CA ASN A 114 18.70 24.39 19.19
C ASN A 114 18.80 22.89 19.49
N THR A 115 19.94 22.27 19.21
CA THR A 115 20.18 20.86 19.56
C THR A 115 20.04 20.68 21.08
N PRO A 116 19.16 19.80 21.57
CA PRO A 116 19.03 19.54 23.00
C PRO A 116 20.33 18.98 23.60
N GLU A 117 20.62 19.31 24.86
CA GLU A 117 21.84 18.85 25.55
C GLU A 117 21.92 17.33 25.69
N ASN A 118 20.76 16.66 25.69
CA ASN A 118 20.68 15.20 25.78
C ASN A 118 20.73 14.48 24.42
N TYR A 119 21.08 15.20 23.35
CA TYR A 119 21.37 14.63 22.04
C TYR A 119 22.88 14.47 21.89
N GLU A 120 23.34 13.27 21.54
CA GLU A 120 24.77 13.01 21.41
C GLU A 120 25.14 12.24 20.15
N LEU A 121 26.21 12.70 19.51
CA LEU A 121 26.86 12.02 18.40
C LEU A 121 27.92 11.05 18.94
N ILE A 122 27.84 9.77 18.56
CA ILE A 122 28.73 8.72 19.05
C ILE A 122 29.72 8.32 17.96
N THR A 123 30.91 8.92 17.97
CA THR A 123 31.98 8.67 16.96
C THR A 123 33.22 8.00 17.53
N THR A 124 33.28 7.76 18.84
CA THR A 124 34.45 7.19 19.52
C THR A 124 34.10 5.89 20.24
N GLU A 125 35.07 4.98 20.32
CA GLU A 125 34.87 3.68 20.99
C GLU A 125 34.49 3.84 22.46
N ALA A 126 35.13 4.76 23.17
CA ALA A 126 34.85 5.00 24.59
C ALA A 126 33.39 5.45 24.85
N ARG A 127 32.86 6.33 23.99
CA ARG A 127 31.46 6.76 24.08
C ARG A 127 30.50 5.66 23.65
N PHE A 128 30.87 4.87 22.65
CA PHE A 128 30.07 3.72 22.24
C PHE A 128 29.97 2.65 23.35
N GLN A 129 31.07 2.33 24.05
CA GLN A 129 31.02 1.42 25.19
C GLN A 129 30.15 1.95 26.33
N SER A 130 30.22 3.26 26.61
CA SER A 130 29.32 3.91 27.59
C SER A 130 27.84 3.78 27.19
N LEU A 131 27.55 3.85 25.88
CA LEU A 131 26.21 3.64 25.36
C LEU A 131 25.75 2.18 25.53
N ILE A 132 26.60 1.19 25.22
CA ILE A 132 26.27 -0.23 25.43
C ILE A 132 25.94 -0.52 26.90
N GLU A 133 26.74 0.01 27.82
CA GLU A 133 26.48 -0.10 29.26
C GLU A 133 25.12 0.53 29.64
N ALA A 134 24.82 1.72 29.14
CA ALA A 134 23.53 2.38 29.38
C ALA A 134 22.34 1.58 28.82
N LEU A 135 22.48 1.03 27.60
CA LEU A 135 21.45 0.22 26.95
C LEU A 135 21.10 -1.02 27.78
N SER A 136 22.07 -1.65 28.45
CA SER A 136 21.82 -2.82 29.30
C SER A 136 20.93 -2.54 30.51
N ASN A 137 20.77 -1.26 30.89
CA ASN A 137 19.90 -0.83 31.99
C ASN A 137 18.50 -0.42 31.52
N GLU A 138 18.26 -0.37 30.20
CA GLU A 138 16.95 -0.03 29.65
C GLU A 138 16.05 -1.27 29.56
N LYS A 139 14.77 -1.08 29.88
CA LYS A 139 13.74 -2.11 29.64
C LYS A 139 13.13 -1.98 28.24
N ILE A 140 13.23 -0.81 27.65
CA ILE A 140 12.64 -0.49 26.36
C ILE A 140 13.39 0.68 25.73
N ILE A 141 13.68 0.59 24.44
CA ILE A 141 14.39 1.62 23.68
C ILE A 141 13.61 1.94 22.39
N ALA A 142 13.83 3.13 21.83
CA ALA A 142 13.44 3.39 20.44
C ALA A 142 14.64 3.27 19.51
N VAL A 143 14.43 2.68 18.32
CA VAL A 143 15.48 2.36 17.35
C VAL A 143 15.05 2.83 15.97
N ASP A 144 16.00 3.33 15.19
CA ASP A 144 15.80 3.70 13.78
C ASP A 144 17.12 3.57 13.02
N THR A 145 17.04 3.24 11.73
CA THR A 145 18.20 3.14 10.84
C THR A 145 18.16 4.20 9.75
N GLU A 146 19.27 4.92 9.60
CA GLU A 146 19.50 5.85 8.50
C GLU A 146 20.29 5.13 7.40
N THR A 147 19.92 5.32 6.14
CA THR A 147 20.37 4.44 5.05
C THR A 147 20.66 5.22 3.77
N THR A 148 21.26 4.58 2.76
CA THR A 148 21.49 5.21 1.45
C THR A 148 20.23 5.37 0.60
N GLY A 149 19.14 4.69 0.99
CA GLY A 149 17.87 4.60 0.29
C GLY A 149 16.95 3.53 0.89
N VAL A 150 15.81 3.25 0.24
CA VAL A 150 14.74 2.42 0.81
C VAL A 150 14.70 0.97 0.29
N ASP A 151 15.63 0.56 -0.58
CA ASP A 151 15.75 -0.82 -1.03
C ASP A 151 16.66 -1.62 -0.08
N VAL A 152 16.06 -2.44 0.77
CA VAL A 152 16.78 -3.22 1.80
C VAL A 152 17.82 -4.19 1.22
N TYR A 153 17.74 -4.53 -0.07
CA TYR A 153 18.64 -5.47 -0.73
C TYR A 153 19.83 -4.81 -1.43
N THR A 154 19.78 -3.51 -1.71
CA THR A 154 20.86 -2.78 -2.40
C THR A 154 21.39 -1.57 -1.63
N ASP A 155 20.54 -0.90 -0.85
CA ASP A 155 20.95 0.18 0.04
C ASP A 155 21.62 -0.37 1.30
N VAL A 156 22.41 0.47 2.00
CA VAL A 156 23.18 0.11 3.19
C VAL A 156 22.91 1.06 4.37
N ILE A 157 23.16 0.59 5.60
CA ILE A 157 23.03 1.41 6.82
C ILE A 157 24.14 2.46 6.87
N VAL A 158 23.76 3.73 6.98
CA VAL A 158 24.65 4.89 7.12
C VAL A 158 24.82 5.31 8.57
N GLY A 159 23.81 5.06 9.41
CA GLY A 159 23.91 5.23 10.85
C GLY A 159 22.70 4.66 11.57
N LEU A 160 22.79 4.62 12.89
CA LEU A 160 21.70 4.18 13.76
C LEU A 160 21.39 5.29 14.75
N SER A 161 20.10 5.52 15.02
CA SER A 161 19.70 6.36 16.13
C SER A 161 18.98 5.55 17.19
N LEU A 162 19.18 5.94 18.45
CA LEU A 162 18.57 5.28 19.60
C LEU A 162 18.05 6.33 20.58
N THR A 163 16.90 6.05 21.19
CA THR A 163 16.42 6.77 22.36
C THR A 163 16.38 5.82 23.54
N LEU A 164 17.09 6.20 24.61
CA LEU A 164 17.15 5.51 25.91
C LEU A 164 16.26 6.28 26.90
N PRO A 165 15.01 5.85 27.12
CA PRO A 165 14.03 6.64 27.87
C PRO A 165 14.34 6.82 29.35
N SER A 166 14.97 5.83 29.99
CA SER A 166 15.31 5.88 31.42
C SER A 166 16.53 6.78 31.66
N ALA A 167 17.50 6.74 30.73
CA ALA A 167 18.65 7.64 30.74
C ALA A 167 18.34 9.07 30.24
N ASP A 168 17.17 9.27 29.62
CA ASP A 168 16.80 10.50 28.89
C ASP A 168 17.86 10.90 27.86
N TRP A 169 18.37 9.92 27.09
CA TRP A 169 19.51 10.08 26.19
C TRP A 169 19.13 9.69 24.76
N HIS A 170 19.37 10.59 23.81
CA HIS A 170 19.10 10.39 22.38
C HIS A 170 20.41 10.42 21.61
N VAL A 171 20.70 9.37 20.86
CA VAL A 171 22.01 9.22 20.23
C VAL A 171 21.90 8.98 18.75
N TYR A 172 22.91 9.46 18.02
CA TYR A 172 23.15 9.07 16.63
C TYR A 172 24.56 8.49 16.50
N ILE A 173 24.66 7.32 15.87
CA ILE A 173 25.91 6.58 15.64
C ILE A 173 26.14 6.53 14.12
N PRO A 174 26.99 7.41 13.55
CA PRO A 174 27.35 7.35 12.13
C PRO A 174 28.29 6.17 11.87
N VAL A 175 28.10 5.49 10.74
CA VAL A 175 28.92 4.34 10.33
C VAL A 175 29.34 4.34 8.86
N ASP A 176 28.75 5.19 8.02
CA ASP A 176 29.08 5.27 6.59
C ASP A 176 28.91 6.69 6.00
N HIS A 177 29.09 7.73 6.81
CA HIS A 177 29.16 9.11 6.31
C HIS A 177 30.47 9.39 5.59
N VAL A 178 30.46 10.34 4.66
CA VAL A 178 31.65 10.78 3.92
C VAL A 178 32.41 11.87 4.70
N ASP A 179 33.72 11.93 4.51
CA ASP A 179 34.60 13.02 5.00
C ASP A 179 34.52 13.30 6.52
N CYS A 180 34.33 12.27 7.36
CA CYS A 180 34.27 12.41 8.83
C CYS A 180 34.93 11.24 9.59
N GLU A 181 35.21 11.47 10.87
CA GLU A 181 35.62 10.41 11.80
C GLU A 181 34.39 9.70 12.36
N GLN A 182 34.37 8.37 12.25
CA GLN A 182 33.25 7.53 12.68
C GLN A 182 33.73 6.11 12.99
N LEU A 183 32.87 5.33 13.66
CA LEU A 183 33.11 3.91 13.94
C LEU A 183 32.78 3.07 12.71
N SER A 184 33.40 1.89 12.57
CA SER A 184 33.02 0.98 11.49
C SER A 184 31.63 0.39 11.73
N ARG A 185 30.89 0.15 10.65
CA ARG A 185 29.55 -0.44 10.69
C ARG A 185 29.55 -1.79 11.41
N GLU A 186 30.52 -2.63 11.10
CA GLU A 186 30.65 -3.97 11.66
C GLU A 186 30.85 -3.90 13.18
N TYR A 187 31.76 -3.05 13.66
CA TYR A 187 32.00 -2.87 15.10
C TYR A 187 30.76 -2.38 15.84
N VAL A 188 30.03 -1.43 15.27
CA VAL A 188 28.79 -0.89 15.86
C VAL A 188 27.69 -1.95 15.90
N LEU A 189 27.45 -2.66 14.80
CA LEU A 189 26.41 -3.69 14.76
C LEU A 189 26.75 -4.89 15.66
N GLU A 190 28.02 -5.32 15.73
CA GLU A 190 28.48 -6.35 16.66
C GLU A 190 28.26 -5.93 18.12
N GLY A 191 28.58 -4.68 18.46
CA GLY A 191 28.37 -4.15 19.81
C GLY A 191 26.89 -4.01 20.19
N LEU A 192 26.02 -3.67 19.24
CA LEU A 192 24.57 -3.57 19.45
C LEU A 192 23.85 -4.93 19.42
N ALA A 193 24.44 -5.95 18.78
CA ALA A 193 23.82 -7.25 18.59
C ALA A 193 23.30 -7.91 19.89
N PRO A 194 24.00 -7.86 21.05
CA PRO A 194 23.45 -8.39 22.29
C PRO A 194 22.14 -7.71 22.70
N VAL A 195 22.06 -6.38 22.60
CA VAL A 195 20.85 -5.60 22.93
C VAL A 195 19.75 -5.86 21.92
N PHE A 196 20.09 -5.89 20.62
CA PHE A 196 19.11 -6.15 19.56
C PHE A 196 18.55 -7.58 19.62
N ASN A 197 19.33 -8.57 20.04
CA ASN A 197 18.86 -9.95 20.20
C ASN A 197 18.11 -10.21 21.52
N ASP A 198 18.31 -9.40 22.55
CA ASP A 198 17.67 -9.60 23.86
C ASP A 198 16.20 -9.17 23.84
N GLU A 199 15.28 -10.14 23.80
CA GLU A 199 13.83 -9.90 23.81
C GLU A 199 13.31 -9.33 25.14
N SER A 200 14.10 -9.34 26.21
CA SER A 200 13.74 -8.70 27.49
C SER A 200 13.85 -7.17 27.44
N ILE A 201 14.62 -6.64 26.49
CA ILE A 201 14.68 -5.22 26.16
C ILE A 201 13.72 -4.97 25.00
N GLY A 202 12.62 -4.27 25.24
CA GLY A 202 11.64 -3.95 24.21
C GLY A 202 12.17 -2.94 23.19
N LYS A 203 11.83 -3.10 21.90
CA LYS A 203 12.16 -2.14 20.85
C LYS A 203 10.91 -1.46 20.32
N VAL A 204 10.97 -0.13 20.21
CA VAL A 204 9.95 0.73 19.62
C VAL A 204 10.49 1.32 18.33
N LEU A 205 9.79 1.12 17.22
CA LEU A 205 10.19 1.63 15.91
C LEU A 205 9.02 2.35 15.22
N HIS A 206 9.33 2.96 14.08
CA HIS A 206 8.33 3.42 13.12
C HIS A 206 8.61 2.71 11.79
N ASN A 207 7.67 1.89 11.30
CA ASN A 207 7.87 1.04 10.11
C ASN A 207 8.95 -0.04 10.31
N ALA A 208 8.81 -0.83 11.39
CA ALA A 208 9.85 -1.75 11.85
C ALA A 208 10.29 -2.82 10.82
N ILE A 209 9.44 -3.17 9.85
CA ILE A 209 9.77 -4.14 8.79
C ILE A 209 11.06 -3.73 8.07
N PHE A 210 11.23 -2.43 7.81
CA PHE A 210 12.40 -1.90 7.14
C PHE A 210 13.68 -2.09 7.96
N ASP A 211 13.69 -1.65 9.21
CA ASP A 211 14.86 -1.73 10.09
C ASP A 211 15.24 -3.18 10.42
N ILE A 212 14.25 -4.06 10.67
CA ILE A 212 14.51 -5.48 10.89
C ILE A 212 15.20 -6.08 9.66
N ALA A 213 14.70 -5.78 8.46
CA ALA A 213 15.30 -6.27 7.22
C ALA A 213 16.71 -5.70 6.98
N MET A 214 16.93 -4.41 7.27
CA MET A 214 18.25 -3.77 7.12
C MET A 214 19.28 -4.39 8.05
N VAL A 215 18.97 -4.52 9.35
CA VAL A 215 19.87 -5.16 10.33
C VAL A 215 20.19 -6.60 9.92
N ARG A 216 19.18 -7.35 9.44
CA ARG A 216 19.35 -8.72 8.94
C ARG A 216 20.22 -8.83 7.70
N ARG A 217 20.07 -7.93 6.75
CA ARG A 217 20.91 -7.92 5.53
C ARG A 217 22.37 -7.61 5.85
N HIS A 218 22.66 -7.04 7.02
CA HIS A 218 24.01 -6.84 7.55
C HIS A 218 24.50 -7.99 8.45
N GLY A 219 23.75 -9.11 8.57
CA GLY A 219 24.19 -10.31 9.29
C GLY A 219 23.83 -10.37 10.77
N PHE A 220 22.99 -9.45 11.25
CA PHE A 220 22.56 -9.37 12.65
C PHE A 220 21.04 -9.48 12.76
N ASP A 221 20.48 -9.69 13.95
CA ASP A 221 19.02 -9.75 14.14
C ASP A 221 18.54 -8.60 15.04
N LEU A 222 17.33 -8.12 14.76
CA LEU A 222 16.61 -7.15 15.59
C LEU A 222 15.35 -7.78 16.18
N LYS A 223 15.48 -8.37 17.37
CA LYS A 223 14.42 -9.07 18.10
C LYS A 223 13.79 -8.18 19.17
N GLY A 224 12.70 -8.65 19.76
CA GLY A 224 12.04 -7.95 20.86
C GLY A 224 11.35 -6.66 20.46
N VAL A 225 10.94 -6.51 19.19
CA VAL A 225 10.06 -5.41 18.80
C VAL A 225 8.74 -5.56 19.56
N VAL A 226 8.43 -4.59 20.40
CA VAL A 226 7.19 -4.55 21.20
C VAL A 226 6.21 -3.52 20.65
N TRP A 227 6.68 -2.61 19.80
CA TRP A 227 5.83 -1.58 19.22
C TRP A 227 6.37 -1.04 17.89
N ASP A 228 5.52 -1.05 16.86
CA ASP A 228 5.69 -0.27 15.64
C ASP A 228 4.62 0.84 15.60
N THR A 229 5.07 2.08 15.72
CA THR A 229 4.17 3.23 15.79
C THR A 229 3.36 3.46 14.51
N MET A 230 3.83 3.02 13.34
CA MET A 230 3.04 3.09 12.11
C MET A 230 1.86 2.12 12.18
N THR A 231 2.15 0.86 12.52
CA THR A 231 1.18 -0.23 12.68
C THR A 231 0.16 0.08 13.79
N ALA A 232 0.62 0.60 14.93
CA ALA A 232 -0.25 1.03 16.03
C ALA A 232 -1.20 2.17 15.61
N MET A 233 -0.72 3.12 14.79
CA MET A 233 -1.57 4.21 14.30
C MET A 233 -2.67 3.68 13.37
N HIS A 234 -2.39 2.68 12.53
CA HIS A 234 -3.45 2.01 11.74
C HIS A 234 -4.55 1.40 12.63
N MET A 235 -4.19 0.82 13.77
CA MET A 235 -5.19 0.28 14.72
C MET A 235 -5.98 1.39 15.42
N LEU A 236 -5.32 2.49 15.77
CA LEU A 236 -5.92 3.64 16.45
C LEU A 236 -6.75 4.54 15.55
N ASN A 237 -6.38 4.71 14.28
CA ASN A 237 -7.18 5.37 13.26
C ASN A 237 -6.71 4.97 11.85
N GLU A 238 -7.41 4.04 11.23
CA GLU A 238 -7.12 3.58 9.88
C GLU A 238 -7.47 4.60 8.78
N ASN A 239 -8.03 5.77 9.13
CA ASN A 239 -8.34 6.86 8.21
C ASN A 239 -7.25 7.95 8.17
N GLU A 240 -6.07 7.77 8.78
CA GLU A 240 -5.04 8.82 8.78
C GLU A 240 -4.59 9.23 7.37
N GLY A 241 -4.64 8.34 6.38
CA GLY A 241 -4.36 8.69 4.99
C GLY A 241 -5.38 9.61 4.31
N ASP A 242 -6.59 9.76 4.86
CA ASP A 242 -7.66 10.57 4.25
C ASP A 242 -7.89 11.88 5.02
N ARG A 243 -7.33 12.98 4.49
CA ARG A 243 -7.52 14.32 5.07
C ARG A 243 -8.99 14.76 5.08
N THR A 244 -9.83 14.24 4.18
CA THR A 244 -11.27 14.56 4.16
C THR A 244 -12.02 13.97 5.35
N LEU A 245 -11.43 12.95 5.99
CA LEU A 245 -11.92 12.34 7.23
C LEU A 245 -11.16 12.84 8.48
N GLY A 246 -10.37 13.91 8.33
CA GLY A 246 -9.57 14.49 9.42
C GLY A 246 -8.26 13.74 9.70
N GLY A 247 -7.80 12.88 8.80
CA GLY A 247 -6.48 12.24 8.87
C GLY A 247 -5.31 13.22 8.67
N ALA A 248 -4.10 12.81 9.05
CA ALA A 248 -2.88 13.58 8.81
C ALA A 248 -2.51 13.70 7.31
N GLY A 249 -2.94 12.71 6.51
CA GLY A 249 -2.66 12.57 5.08
C GLY A 249 -1.81 11.35 4.75
N SER A 250 -1.07 10.81 5.72
CA SER A 250 -0.37 9.54 5.63
C SER A 250 -0.14 8.96 7.03
N PHE A 251 0.52 7.79 7.09
CA PHE A 251 0.96 7.16 8.34
C PHE A 251 2.44 7.44 8.64
N LYS A 252 3.12 8.28 7.85
CA LYS A 252 4.52 8.65 8.06
C LYS A 252 4.70 9.42 9.36
N LEU A 253 5.79 9.18 10.07
CA LEU A 253 6.13 9.84 11.33
C LEU A 253 6.01 11.37 11.24
N LYS A 254 6.52 11.94 10.14
CA LYS A 254 6.53 13.40 9.88
C LYS A 254 5.13 14.00 9.68
N ASP A 255 4.14 13.22 9.25
CA ASP A 255 2.74 13.67 9.17
C ASP A 255 2.00 13.47 10.51
N LEU A 256 2.32 12.39 11.23
CA LEU A 256 1.68 12.06 12.51
C LEU A 256 2.15 12.95 13.66
N ALA A 257 3.44 13.28 13.73
CA ALA A 257 4.02 14.06 14.83
C ALA A 257 3.39 15.47 14.97
N PRO A 258 3.21 16.28 13.92
CA PRO A 258 2.53 17.58 14.03
C PRO A 258 1.09 17.45 14.52
N LYS A 259 0.37 16.43 14.07
CA LYS A 259 -1.04 16.22 14.43
C LYS A 259 -1.18 15.81 15.89
N TYR A 260 -0.43 14.80 16.33
CA TYR A 260 -0.62 14.13 17.61
C TYR A 260 0.29 14.65 18.73
N LEU A 261 1.51 15.07 18.38
CA LEU A 261 2.52 15.55 19.33
C LEU A 261 2.68 17.07 19.30
N LYS A 262 2.02 17.77 18.37
CA LYS A 262 2.14 19.23 18.17
C LYS A 262 3.59 19.70 17.96
N THR A 263 4.43 18.79 17.46
CA THR A 263 5.84 19.03 17.20
C THR A 263 6.06 19.06 15.69
N PRO A 264 6.65 20.13 15.13
CA PRO A 264 7.04 20.16 13.71
C PRO A 264 7.97 19.00 13.38
N ALA A 265 7.84 18.46 12.17
CA ALA A 265 8.65 17.35 11.70
C ALA A 265 8.85 17.51 10.19
N ASP A 266 9.99 18.05 9.80
CA ASP A 266 10.33 18.26 8.39
C ASP A 266 10.80 16.94 7.75
N THR A 267 10.45 16.76 6.46
CA THR A 267 10.86 15.58 5.70
C THR A 267 12.30 15.69 5.22
N PHE A 268 12.95 14.56 4.96
CA PHE A 268 14.30 14.53 4.39
C PHE A 268 14.36 15.32 3.07
N ASP A 269 13.43 15.07 2.15
CA ASP A 269 13.32 15.81 0.88
C ASP A 269 13.20 17.33 1.05
N ALA A 270 12.50 17.80 2.09
CA ALA A 270 12.34 19.23 2.36
C ALA A 270 13.63 19.85 2.88
N LEU A 271 14.36 19.12 3.73
CA LEU A 271 15.60 19.56 4.37
C LEU A 271 16.86 19.37 3.53
N PHE A 272 16.87 18.37 2.64
CA PHE A 272 18.06 17.93 1.91
C PHE A 272 17.89 17.94 0.39
N GLY A 273 16.65 17.85 -0.10
CA GLY A 273 16.33 17.71 -1.52
C GLY A 273 16.20 16.24 -1.93
N ARG A 274 15.50 15.99 -3.03
CA ARG A 274 15.07 14.63 -3.47
C ARG A 274 16.20 13.66 -3.85
N ASP A 275 17.37 14.19 -4.17
CA ASP A 275 18.51 13.44 -4.67
C ASP A 275 19.68 13.44 -3.67
N ALA A 276 19.49 14.04 -2.49
CA ALA A 276 20.50 14.01 -1.44
C ALA A 276 20.61 12.60 -0.84
N GLN A 277 21.81 12.17 -0.50
CA GLN A 277 22.03 10.92 0.23
C GLN A 277 22.30 11.23 1.70
N PHE A 278 21.79 10.40 2.61
CA PHE A 278 21.98 10.62 4.04
C PHE A 278 23.47 10.65 4.42
N LYS A 279 24.30 9.84 3.76
CA LYS A 279 25.76 9.78 3.99
C LYS A 279 26.52 11.08 3.67
N GLU A 280 25.89 12.02 2.97
CA GLU A 280 26.47 13.32 2.61
C GLU A 280 26.02 14.44 3.57
N VAL A 281 25.14 14.11 4.53
CA VAL A 281 24.62 15.08 5.50
C VAL A 281 25.67 15.32 6.58
N PRO A 282 26.04 16.58 6.89
CA PRO A 282 26.95 16.87 7.99
C PRO A 282 26.48 16.29 9.33
N LEU A 283 27.42 15.78 10.14
CA LEU A 283 27.10 15.01 11.35
C LEU A 283 26.32 15.80 12.42
N ASP A 284 26.53 17.11 12.52
CA ASP A 284 25.78 17.99 13.42
C ASP A 284 24.29 18.05 13.05
N ILE A 285 24.00 18.12 11.75
CA ILE A 285 22.64 18.08 11.23
C ILE A 285 22.07 16.65 11.29
N ALA A 286 22.87 15.64 10.95
CA ALA A 286 22.47 14.23 10.97
C ALA A 286 22.07 13.80 12.39
N LEU A 287 22.83 14.23 13.41
CA LEU A 287 22.48 14.04 14.82
C LEU A 287 21.07 14.56 15.11
N VAL A 288 20.81 15.83 14.82
CA VAL A 288 19.52 16.45 15.14
C VAL A 288 18.39 15.76 14.40
N TYR A 289 18.59 15.39 13.13
CA TYR A 289 17.56 14.71 12.34
C TYR A 289 17.24 13.32 12.91
N ALA A 290 18.26 12.46 13.03
CA ALA A 290 18.08 11.05 13.37
C ALA A 290 17.68 10.86 14.84
N ALA A 291 18.33 11.55 15.77
CA ALA A 291 17.95 11.50 17.19
C ALA A 291 16.54 12.07 17.42
N LYS A 292 16.11 13.05 16.60
CA LYS A 292 14.74 13.55 16.66
C LYS A 292 13.72 12.50 16.22
N ASP A 293 14.04 11.66 15.24
CA ASP A 293 13.11 10.65 14.77
C ASP A 293 12.88 9.53 15.78
N THR A 294 13.91 9.08 16.49
CA THR A 294 13.70 8.16 17.61
C THR A 294 13.03 8.81 18.81
N GLU A 295 13.30 10.08 19.10
CA GLU A 295 12.57 10.83 20.15
C GLU A 295 11.08 10.95 19.81
N LEU A 296 10.75 11.35 18.57
CA LEU A 296 9.37 11.47 18.10
C LEU A 296 8.67 10.11 18.09
N THR A 297 9.36 9.05 17.68
CA THR A 297 8.88 7.66 17.73
C THR A 297 8.54 7.26 19.17
N TRP A 298 9.43 7.53 20.13
CA TRP A 298 9.17 7.29 21.54
C TRP A 298 7.97 8.09 22.08
N LYS A 299 7.88 9.38 21.75
CA LYS A 299 6.74 10.24 22.14
C LYS A 299 5.43 9.75 21.54
N LEU A 300 5.45 9.32 20.29
CA LEU A 300 4.29 8.76 19.60
C LEU A 300 3.87 7.44 20.23
N TYR A 301 4.82 6.55 20.54
CA TYR A 301 4.56 5.32 21.30
C TYR A 301 3.83 5.61 22.61
N LYS A 302 4.32 6.54 23.44
CA LYS A 302 3.67 6.89 24.72
C LYS A 302 2.23 7.35 24.51
N PHE A 303 2.00 8.22 23.51
CA PHE A 303 0.66 8.64 23.13
C PHE A 303 -0.21 7.44 22.74
N GLN A 304 0.27 6.59 21.83
CA GLN A 304 -0.51 5.47 21.31
C GLN A 304 -0.81 4.44 22.39
N ARG A 305 0.19 4.10 23.21
CA ARG A 305 0.09 3.18 24.34
C ARG A 305 -1.03 3.61 25.29
N GLN A 306 -1.02 4.86 25.73
CA GLN A 306 -2.04 5.43 26.61
C GLN A 306 -3.47 5.32 26.02
N HIS A 307 -3.60 5.42 24.69
CA HIS A 307 -4.90 5.32 24.01
C HIS A 307 -5.33 3.87 23.78
N MET A 308 -4.40 2.97 23.46
CA MET A 308 -4.68 1.54 23.24
C MET A 308 -4.95 0.79 24.54
N GLU A 309 -4.42 1.22 25.68
CA GLU A 309 -4.76 0.66 27.00
C GLU A 309 -6.25 0.76 27.33
N LYS A 310 -6.95 1.75 26.77
CA LYS A 310 -8.41 1.91 26.90
C LYS A 310 -9.19 0.97 25.97
N MET A 311 -8.50 0.16 25.16
CA MET A 311 -9.04 -0.78 24.18
C MET A 311 -8.33 -2.14 24.30
N PRO A 312 -8.47 -2.86 25.44
CA PRO A 312 -7.64 -4.01 25.78
C PRO A 312 -7.66 -5.11 24.71
N THR A 313 -8.79 -5.39 24.07
CA THR A 313 -8.88 -6.39 22.99
C THR A 313 -8.11 -6.00 21.74
N ILE A 314 -8.07 -4.69 21.40
CA ILE A 314 -7.25 -4.20 20.27
C ILE A 314 -5.78 -4.28 20.63
N LEU A 315 -5.43 -3.92 21.87
CA LEU A 315 -4.07 -3.97 22.36
C LEU A 315 -3.53 -5.40 22.35
N GLU A 316 -4.29 -6.34 22.90
CA GLU A 316 -3.94 -7.76 22.91
C GLU A 316 -3.74 -8.27 21.48
N TYR A 317 -4.69 -8.00 20.57
CA TYR A 317 -4.55 -8.39 19.16
C TYR A 317 -3.33 -7.74 18.49
N TYR A 318 -3.04 -6.47 18.78
CA TYR A 318 -1.85 -5.80 18.25
C TYR A 318 -0.56 -6.49 18.71
N GLN A 319 -0.46 -6.82 20.00
CA GLN A 319 0.73 -7.45 20.58
C GLN A 319 0.89 -8.91 20.17
N THR A 320 -0.21 -9.66 20.05
CA THR A 320 -0.18 -11.11 19.78
C THR A 320 -0.27 -11.46 18.30
N VAL A 321 -0.72 -10.52 17.46
CA VAL A 321 -0.88 -10.73 16.02
C VAL A 321 -0.07 -9.73 15.21
N GLU A 322 -0.35 -8.43 15.30
CA GLU A 322 0.28 -7.46 14.39
C GLU A 322 1.79 -7.32 14.58
N ILE A 323 2.30 -7.41 15.81
CA ILE A 323 3.74 -7.35 16.10
C ILE A 323 4.49 -8.61 15.61
N PRO A 324 4.10 -9.84 16.00
CA PRO A 324 4.77 -11.05 15.48
C PRO A 324 4.72 -11.14 13.95
N LEU A 325 3.64 -10.67 13.34
CA LEU A 325 3.48 -10.67 11.89
C LEU A 325 4.53 -9.84 11.16
N LEU A 326 5.13 -8.83 11.79
CA LEU A 326 6.22 -8.04 11.18
C LEU A 326 7.41 -8.95 10.82
N TYR A 327 7.77 -9.88 11.70
CA TYR A 327 8.83 -10.86 11.45
C TYR A 327 8.46 -11.86 10.35
N VAL A 328 7.22 -12.33 10.34
CA VAL A 328 6.68 -13.19 9.27
C VAL A 328 6.86 -12.51 7.92
N ILE A 329 6.55 -11.21 7.84
CA ILE A 329 6.66 -10.43 6.60
C ILE A 329 8.12 -10.25 6.18
N VAL A 330 9.01 -9.91 7.10
CA VAL A 330 10.44 -9.78 6.77
C VAL A 330 10.98 -11.08 6.16
N ASP A 331 10.62 -12.25 6.72
CA ASP A 331 11.01 -13.54 6.17
C ASP A 331 10.36 -13.83 4.81
N LEU A 332 9.06 -13.54 4.68
CA LEU A 332 8.29 -13.69 3.43
C LEU A 332 8.92 -12.86 2.30
N GLU A 333 9.30 -11.61 2.58
CA GLU A 333 9.96 -10.73 1.63
C GLU A 333 11.37 -11.23 1.29
N ALA A 334 12.17 -11.59 2.31
CA ALA A 334 13.55 -12.02 2.16
C ALA A 334 13.67 -13.33 1.38
N ASN A 335 12.72 -14.25 1.54
CA ASN A 335 12.66 -15.50 0.77
C ASN A 335 12.69 -15.23 -0.74
N GLY A 336 11.95 -14.22 -1.21
CA GLY A 336 11.87 -13.86 -2.62
C GLY A 336 11.40 -14.99 -3.55
N TYR A 337 11.30 -14.68 -4.83
CA TYR A 337 10.73 -15.55 -5.85
C TYR A 337 11.79 -15.93 -6.89
N ILE A 338 11.69 -17.15 -7.44
CA ILE A 338 12.44 -17.58 -8.64
C ILE A 338 11.48 -17.56 -9.81
N LEU A 339 11.91 -16.96 -10.92
CA LEU A 339 11.17 -16.99 -12.17
C LEU A 339 11.81 -17.95 -13.18
N ASP A 340 10.98 -18.72 -13.87
CA ASP A 340 11.32 -19.45 -15.08
C ASP A 340 11.32 -18.48 -16.27
N LEU A 341 12.51 -18.00 -16.62
CA LEU A 341 12.71 -17.03 -17.68
C LEU A 341 12.51 -17.63 -19.09
N ASP A 342 12.72 -18.93 -19.25
CA ASP A 342 12.49 -19.62 -20.53
C ASP A 342 10.99 -19.72 -20.78
N PHE A 343 10.21 -20.12 -19.76
CA PHE A 343 8.76 -20.07 -19.83
C PHE A 343 8.26 -18.65 -20.15
N ALA A 344 8.78 -17.63 -19.46
CA ALA A 344 8.40 -16.24 -19.70
C ALA A 344 8.61 -15.84 -21.16
N LYS A 345 9.77 -16.19 -21.72
CA LYS A 345 10.12 -15.89 -23.12
C LYS A 345 9.21 -16.62 -24.10
N GLU A 346 9.09 -17.95 -23.98
CA GLU A 346 8.26 -18.76 -24.88
C GLU A 346 6.79 -18.37 -24.83
N TYR A 347 6.27 -18.12 -23.63
CA TYR A 347 4.88 -17.70 -23.45
C TYR A 347 4.66 -16.28 -23.98
N GLY A 348 5.61 -15.37 -23.74
CA GLY A 348 5.60 -14.02 -24.30
C GLY A 348 5.56 -14.01 -25.83
N GLU A 349 6.38 -14.83 -26.49
CA GLU A 349 6.38 -14.98 -27.95
C GLU A 349 5.01 -15.47 -28.48
N LYS A 350 4.39 -16.45 -27.80
CA LYS A 350 3.04 -16.94 -28.12
C LYS A 350 1.98 -15.83 -27.98
N LEU A 351 2.03 -15.07 -26.88
CA LEU A 351 1.11 -13.96 -26.65
C LEU A 351 1.30 -12.84 -27.68
N HIS A 352 2.53 -12.51 -28.02
CA HIS A 352 2.84 -11.48 -29.02
C HIS A 352 2.28 -11.86 -30.40
N LYS A 353 2.51 -13.10 -30.85
CA LYS A 353 1.96 -13.61 -32.10
C LYS A 353 0.43 -13.50 -32.13
N ARG A 354 -0.25 -13.96 -31.08
CA ARG A 354 -1.71 -13.89 -30.97
C ARG A 354 -2.22 -12.44 -30.91
N ALA A 355 -1.50 -11.55 -30.23
CA ALA A 355 -1.84 -10.14 -30.16
C ALA A 355 -1.76 -9.47 -31.53
N GLU A 356 -0.73 -9.77 -32.33
CA GLU A 356 -0.59 -9.25 -33.70
C GLU A 356 -1.65 -9.79 -34.66
N GLU A 357 -1.99 -11.09 -34.57
CA GLU A 357 -3.11 -11.68 -35.30
C GLU A 357 -4.42 -10.93 -34.99
N LEU A 358 -4.78 -10.81 -33.71
CA LEU A 358 -5.98 -10.08 -33.27
C LEU A 358 -5.94 -8.60 -33.66
N ARG A 359 -4.77 -7.96 -33.59
CA ARG A 359 -4.61 -6.56 -34.00
C ARG A 359 -4.90 -6.41 -35.47
N SER A 360 -4.37 -7.29 -36.32
CA SER A 360 -4.60 -7.28 -37.76
C SER A 360 -6.08 -7.52 -38.08
N GLU A 361 -6.71 -8.50 -37.45
CA GLU A 361 -8.15 -8.77 -37.61
C GLU A 361 -9.00 -7.55 -37.22
N LEU A 362 -8.76 -6.99 -36.02
CA LEU A 362 -9.50 -5.84 -35.50
C LEU A 362 -9.31 -4.59 -36.35
N VAL A 363 -8.08 -4.31 -36.81
CA VAL A 363 -7.82 -3.15 -37.68
C VAL A 363 -8.53 -3.33 -39.01
N THR A 364 -8.46 -4.51 -39.64
CA THR A 364 -9.17 -4.78 -40.91
C THR A 364 -10.68 -4.62 -40.75
N GLU A 365 -11.25 -5.15 -39.67
CA GLU A 365 -12.70 -5.10 -39.42
C GLU A 365 -13.19 -3.70 -39.05
N LEU A 366 -12.40 -2.91 -38.32
CA LEU A 366 -12.82 -1.60 -37.78
C LEU A 366 -12.41 -0.40 -38.64
N THR A 367 -11.40 -0.53 -39.51
CA THR A 367 -10.95 0.55 -40.40
C THR A 367 -12.08 1.11 -41.28
N PRO A 368 -12.99 0.31 -41.86
CA PRO A 368 -14.12 0.84 -42.63
C PRO A 368 -15.05 1.78 -41.84
N PHE A 369 -15.00 1.73 -40.49
CA PHE A 369 -15.82 2.54 -39.60
C PHE A 369 -15.04 3.72 -38.97
N HIS A 370 -13.76 3.88 -39.30
CA HIS A 370 -12.91 4.95 -38.82
C HIS A 370 -13.03 6.20 -39.72
N GLU A 371 -13.34 7.36 -39.12
CA GLU A 371 -13.51 8.65 -39.83
C GLU A 371 -12.29 9.58 -39.72
N GLY A 372 -11.21 9.16 -39.05
CA GLY A 372 -10.02 9.99 -38.87
C GLY A 372 -9.01 9.82 -40.00
N ASP A 373 -8.16 10.83 -40.17
CA ASP A 373 -6.99 10.74 -41.06
C ASP A 373 -5.91 9.86 -40.40
N GLY A 374 -5.56 8.75 -41.07
CA GLY A 374 -4.50 7.82 -40.63
C GLY A 374 -5.00 6.46 -40.12
N PRO A 375 -4.08 5.58 -39.69
CA PRO A 375 -4.43 4.22 -39.25
C PRO A 375 -5.16 4.22 -37.90
N LEU A 376 -6.14 3.34 -37.75
CA LEU A 376 -6.88 3.16 -36.50
C LEU A 376 -5.96 2.68 -35.37
N ASN A 377 -5.90 3.45 -34.28
CA ASN A 377 -5.19 3.09 -33.07
C ASN A 377 -6.12 2.39 -32.06
N LEU A 378 -5.94 1.07 -31.88
CA LEU A 378 -6.74 0.26 -30.94
C LEU A 378 -6.63 0.69 -29.47
N ASN A 379 -5.58 1.43 -29.11
CA ASN A 379 -5.39 1.98 -27.76
C ASN A 379 -6.07 3.34 -27.57
N SER A 380 -6.47 4.01 -28.66
CA SER A 380 -7.16 5.30 -28.59
C SER A 380 -8.65 5.11 -28.35
N THR A 381 -9.10 5.40 -27.12
CA THR A 381 -10.54 5.36 -26.79
C THR A 381 -11.35 6.34 -27.65
N GLN A 382 -10.76 7.46 -28.04
CA GLN A 382 -11.41 8.46 -28.90
C GLN A 382 -11.68 7.94 -30.32
N GLN A 383 -10.78 7.12 -30.87
CA GLN A 383 -10.96 6.52 -32.19
C GLN A 383 -11.78 5.22 -32.14
N MET A 384 -11.51 4.37 -31.13
CA MET A 384 -12.16 3.07 -30.99
C MET A 384 -13.63 3.16 -30.64
N ARG A 385 -14.06 4.11 -29.79
CA ARG A 385 -15.47 4.20 -29.40
C ARG A 385 -16.39 4.48 -30.59
N PRO A 386 -16.13 5.48 -31.46
CA PRO A 386 -16.94 5.70 -32.66
C PRO A 386 -16.89 4.53 -33.64
N ALA A 387 -15.68 4.02 -33.95
CA ALA A 387 -15.51 2.92 -34.91
C ALA A 387 -16.25 1.66 -34.46
N LEU A 388 -16.07 1.27 -33.20
CA LEU A 388 -16.75 0.10 -32.63
C LEU A 388 -18.27 0.31 -32.54
N SER A 389 -18.74 1.51 -32.16
CA SER A 389 -20.19 1.80 -32.09
C SER A 389 -20.87 1.63 -33.45
N LYS A 390 -20.20 2.06 -34.52
CA LYS A 390 -20.69 1.89 -35.89
C LYS A 390 -20.63 0.43 -36.34
N ALA A 391 -19.52 -0.26 -36.08
CA ALA A 391 -19.35 -1.67 -36.43
C ALA A 391 -20.45 -2.56 -35.83
N ILE A 392 -20.89 -2.26 -34.61
CA ILE A 392 -21.96 -3.02 -33.93
C ILE A 392 -23.36 -2.42 -34.10
N GLY A 393 -23.49 -1.30 -34.82
CA GLY A 393 -24.76 -0.60 -35.02
C GLY A 393 -25.40 -0.04 -33.72
N LYS A 394 -24.63 0.16 -32.66
CA LYS A 394 -25.10 0.61 -31.34
C LYS A 394 -24.15 1.61 -30.72
N GLU A 395 -24.68 2.75 -30.28
CA GLU A 395 -23.88 3.76 -29.59
C GLU A 395 -23.35 3.25 -28.25
N LEU A 396 -22.03 3.24 -28.10
CA LEU A 396 -21.36 2.87 -26.85
C LEU A 396 -21.17 4.10 -25.94
N PRO A 397 -21.61 4.03 -24.68
CA PRO A 397 -21.44 5.14 -23.73
C PRO A 397 -19.98 5.35 -23.32
N ASN A 398 -19.18 4.29 -23.29
CA ASN A 398 -17.75 4.29 -22.97
C ASN A 398 -17.10 2.96 -23.41
N MET A 399 -15.77 2.83 -23.23
CA MET A 399 -15.01 1.62 -23.56
C MET A 399 -14.68 0.75 -22.33
N ASP A 400 -15.47 0.86 -21.25
CA ASP A 400 -15.27 0.07 -20.03
C ASP A 400 -15.48 -1.43 -20.31
N ALA A 401 -14.45 -2.23 -20.02
CA ALA A 401 -14.47 -3.66 -20.31
C ALA A 401 -15.56 -4.40 -19.53
N LYS A 402 -15.81 -4.03 -18.26
CA LYS A 402 -16.69 -4.79 -17.36
C LYS A 402 -18.16 -4.39 -17.51
N LYS A 403 -18.44 -3.09 -17.60
CA LYS A 403 -19.78 -2.52 -17.61
C LYS A 403 -20.39 -2.43 -19.00
N THR A 404 -19.56 -2.27 -20.03
CA THR A 404 -20.04 -1.96 -21.39
C THR A 404 -19.70 -3.07 -22.37
N LEU A 405 -18.44 -3.50 -22.46
CA LEU A 405 -18.01 -4.44 -23.50
C LEU A 405 -18.35 -5.91 -23.18
N LYS A 406 -18.05 -6.40 -21.96
CA LYS A 406 -18.32 -7.80 -21.57
C LYS A 406 -19.78 -8.24 -21.75
N PRO A 407 -20.80 -7.43 -21.39
CA PRO A 407 -22.20 -7.80 -21.63
C PRO A 407 -22.53 -8.03 -23.11
N LEU A 408 -21.82 -7.34 -24.01
CA LEU A 408 -22.03 -7.40 -25.46
C LEU A 408 -21.14 -8.45 -26.15
N LYS A 409 -20.26 -9.14 -25.39
CA LYS A 409 -19.29 -10.10 -25.93
C LYS A 409 -19.97 -11.25 -26.70
N GLY A 410 -21.13 -11.71 -26.22
CA GLY A 410 -21.87 -12.82 -26.83
C GLY A 410 -22.57 -12.43 -28.13
N ASP A 411 -22.89 -11.15 -28.30
CA ASP A 411 -23.68 -10.66 -29.43
C ASP A 411 -22.77 -10.18 -30.59
N HIS A 412 -21.52 -9.85 -30.30
CA HIS A 412 -20.60 -9.23 -31.26
C HIS A 412 -19.19 -9.82 -31.18
N GLU A 413 -18.77 -10.54 -32.23
CA GLU A 413 -17.45 -11.17 -32.32
C GLU A 413 -16.30 -10.15 -32.21
N VAL A 414 -16.44 -8.98 -32.84
CA VAL A 414 -15.46 -7.88 -32.76
C VAL A 414 -15.19 -7.42 -31.32
N ILE A 415 -16.21 -7.46 -30.45
CA ILE A 415 -16.06 -7.13 -29.04
C ILE A 415 -15.32 -8.26 -28.30
N ALA A 416 -15.58 -9.52 -28.64
CA ALA A 416 -14.86 -10.66 -28.08
C ALA A 416 -13.36 -10.59 -28.42
N LYS A 417 -13.03 -10.34 -29.69
CA LYS A 417 -11.65 -10.15 -30.16
C LYS A 417 -10.97 -8.97 -29.47
N LEU A 418 -11.66 -7.82 -29.35
CA LEU A 418 -11.11 -6.64 -28.66
C LEU A 418 -10.82 -6.91 -27.18
N LEU A 419 -11.71 -7.62 -26.49
CA LEU A 419 -11.52 -7.99 -25.09
C LEU A 419 -10.35 -8.97 -24.91
N GLU A 420 -10.21 -9.93 -25.82
CA GLU A 420 -9.07 -10.86 -25.85
C GLU A 420 -7.76 -10.11 -26.11
N TYR A 421 -7.72 -9.26 -27.14
CA TYR A 421 -6.56 -8.42 -27.47
C TYR A 421 -6.12 -7.59 -26.25
N LYS A 422 -7.05 -6.83 -25.64
CA LYS A 422 -6.75 -6.03 -24.44
C LYS A 422 -6.26 -6.87 -23.26
N LYS A 423 -6.78 -8.09 -23.09
CA LYS A 423 -6.33 -9.02 -22.04
C LYS A 423 -4.89 -9.47 -22.32
N ILE A 424 -4.60 -9.92 -23.53
CA ILE A 424 -3.28 -10.44 -23.92
C ILE A 424 -2.23 -9.33 -23.90
N THR A 425 -2.50 -8.15 -24.47
CA THR A 425 -1.53 -7.04 -24.45
C THR A 425 -1.20 -6.62 -23.02
N LYS A 426 -2.18 -6.60 -22.12
CA LYS A 426 -1.93 -6.33 -20.70
C LYS A 426 -1.14 -7.46 -20.05
N LEU A 427 -1.50 -8.73 -20.30
CA LEU A 427 -0.80 -9.89 -19.76
C LEU A 427 0.68 -9.90 -20.17
N SER A 428 0.94 -9.74 -21.47
CA SER A 428 2.29 -9.69 -22.05
C SER A 428 3.08 -8.52 -21.47
N GLY A 429 2.59 -7.29 -21.66
CA GLY A 429 3.35 -6.10 -21.31
C GLY A 429 3.51 -5.88 -19.80
N THR A 430 2.52 -6.20 -18.97
CA THR A 430 2.60 -5.93 -17.52
C THR A 430 3.23 -7.07 -16.73
N TYR A 431 3.03 -8.32 -17.15
CA TYR A 431 3.41 -9.47 -16.33
C TYR A 431 4.51 -10.30 -16.98
N ILE A 432 4.32 -10.76 -18.21
CA ILE A 432 5.25 -11.72 -18.84
C ILE A 432 6.56 -11.08 -19.28
N GLU A 433 6.52 -9.87 -19.85
CA GLU A 433 7.72 -9.18 -20.36
C GLU A 433 8.39 -8.30 -19.29
N THR A 434 7.59 -7.60 -18.47
CA THR A 434 8.11 -6.63 -17.50
C THR A 434 8.64 -7.29 -16.23
N LEU A 435 7.97 -8.32 -15.71
CA LEU A 435 8.36 -8.90 -14.42
C LEU A 435 9.78 -9.50 -14.44
N PRO A 436 10.23 -10.22 -15.50
CA PRO A 436 11.62 -10.67 -15.61
C PRO A 436 12.67 -9.58 -15.44
N LEU A 437 12.37 -8.34 -15.84
CA LEU A 437 13.30 -7.20 -15.74
C LEU A 437 13.47 -6.67 -14.31
N LYS A 438 12.60 -7.10 -13.39
CA LYS A 438 12.57 -6.65 -11.99
C LYS A 438 13.45 -7.49 -11.04
N GLN A 439 14.34 -8.31 -11.58
CA GLN A 439 15.24 -9.14 -10.74
C GLN A 439 16.13 -8.23 -9.90
N ASN A 440 16.21 -8.53 -8.60
CA ASN A 440 17.16 -7.83 -7.76
C ASN A 440 18.60 -8.25 -8.14
N PRO A 441 19.52 -7.29 -8.36
CA PRO A 441 20.86 -7.59 -8.85
C PRO A 441 21.73 -8.30 -7.82
N THR A 442 21.46 -8.14 -6.53
CA THR A 442 22.23 -8.72 -5.42
C THR A 442 21.79 -10.16 -5.14
N THR A 443 20.50 -10.37 -4.88
CA THR A 443 19.98 -11.69 -4.48
C THR A 443 19.74 -12.63 -5.66
N LYS A 444 19.65 -12.07 -6.89
CA LYS A 444 19.21 -12.78 -8.10
C LYS A 444 17.79 -13.35 -7.97
N ARG A 445 16.98 -12.78 -7.09
CA ARG A 445 15.58 -13.14 -6.87
C ARG A 445 14.68 -11.94 -7.11
N TRP A 446 13.39 -12.17 -7.18
CA TRP A 446 12.38 -11.12 -7.27
C TRP A 446 11.77 -10.94 -5.88
N HIS A 447 11.66 -9.71 -5.40
CA HIS A 447 11.12 -9.43 -4.08
C HIS A 447 9.88 -8.55 -4.20
N SER A 448 8.81 -8.94 -3.50
CA SER A 448 7.57 -8.18 -3.42
C SER A 448 7.46 -7.61 -2.02
N ARG A 449 7.08 -6.34 -1.89
CA ARG A 449 6.83 -5.73 -0.57
C ARG A 449 5.41 -6.02 -0.12
N PHE A 450 5.24 -6.43 1.12
CA PHE A 450 3.94 -6.69 1.74
C PHE A 450 3.61 -5.60 2.76
N ASN A 451 2.42 -5.04 2.63
CA ASN A 451 1.88 -4.09 3.59
C ASN A 451 0.79 -4.79 4.43
N PRO A 452 1.05 -5.09 5.72
CA PRO A 452 0.08 -5.74 6.60
C PRO A 452 -1.15 -4.88 6.89
N MET A 453 -1.06 -3.57 6.64
CA MET A 453 -2.13 -2.60 6.81
C MET A 453 -2.58 -1.98 5.47
N GLY A 454 -2.27 -2.65 4.36
CA GLY A 454 -2.48 -2.13 3.01
C GLY A 454 -3.94 -1.81 2.68
N THR A 455 -4.88 -2.49 3.32
CA THR A 455 -6.31 -2.19 3.21
C THR A 455 -6.87 -1.72 4.55
N VAL A 456 -7.88 -0.85 4.51
CA VAL A 456 -8.60 -0.39 5.72
C VAL A 456 -9.36 -1.49 6.46
N THR A 457 -9.50 -2.68 5.86
CA THR A 457 -10.07 -3.88 6.50
C THR A 457 -9.01 -4.72 7.19
N GLY A 458 -7.72 -4.42 7.02
CA GLY A 458 -6.60 -5.14 7.62
C GLY A 458 -6.04 -6.28 6.76
N ARG A 459 -6.60 -6.53 5.57
CA ARG A 459 -6.00 -7.45 4.59
C ARG A 459 -4.67 -6.90 4.11
N PHE A 460 -3.75 -7.83 3.89
CA PHE A 460 -2.50 -7.56 3.20
C PHE A 460 -2.76 -6.96 1.82
N SER A 461 -1.81 -6.14 1.39
CA SER A 461 -1.57 -5.90 -0.01
C SER A 461 -0.10 -6.11 -0.30
N SER A 462 0.24 -6.54 -1.50
CA SER A 462 1.62 -6.50 -1.97
C SER A 462 1.79 -5.45 -3.07
N GLY A 463 3.00 -4.95 -3.27
CA GLY A 463 3.25 -3.99 -4.34
C GLY A 463 4.65 -3.41 -4.33
N LYS A 464 4.78 -2.31 -5.07
CA LYS A 464 5.95 -1.45 -5.03
C LYS A 464 5.78 -0.46 -3.87
N ASP A 465 6.86 -0.16 -3.16
CA ASP A 465 6.91 0.98 -2.25
C ASP A 465 6.96 2.27 -3.08
N ASP A 466 6.10 3.24 -2.78
CA ASP A 466 6.04 4.51 -3.51
C ASP A 466 7.35 5.33 -3.36
N GLU A 467 8.13 5.08 -2.30
CA GLU A 467 9.43 5.71 -2.08
C GLU A 467 10.58 4.99 -2.82
N ASP A 468 10.39 3.71 -3.14
CA ASP A 468 11.38 2.90 -3.86
C ASP A 468 11.45 3.34 -5.34
N LYS A 469 12.62 3.81 -5.76
CA LYS A 469 12.87 4.29 -7.13
C LYS A 469 13.50 3.23 -8.04
N THR A 470 13.81 2.03 -7.54
CA THR A 470 14.57 0.98 -8.26
C THR A 470 13.77 0.27 -9.37
N ASP A 471 12.45 0.47 -9.41
CA ASP A 471 11.50 -0.24 -10.29
C ASP A 471 11.58 -1.78 -10.17
N GLN A 472 12.13 -2.31 -9.08
CA GLN A 472 12.20 -3.76 -8.83
C GLN A 472 10.94 -4.29 -8.13
N GLY A 473 10.20 -3.44 -7.41
CA GLY A 473 8.96 -3.84 -6.75
C GLY A 473 7.86 -4.30 -7.73
N PHE A 474 7.13 -5.35 -7.33
CA PHE A 474 5.95 -5.86 -8.03
C PHE A 474 4.90 -6.38 -7.05
N ASN A 475 3.68 -6.62 -7.54
CA ASN A 475 2.54 -7.07 -6.75
C ASN A 475 2.30 -8.58 -6.95
N VAL A 476 2.79 -9.42 -6.04
CA VAL A 476 2.62 -10.88 -6.14
C VAL A 476 1.17 -11.34 -5.94
N GLN A 477 0.38 -10.65 -5.11
CA GLN A 477 -1.01 -11.03 -4.85
C GLN A 477 -1.93 -10.85 -6.07
N ASN A 478 -1.56 -10.01 -7.02
CA ASN A 478 -2.36 -9.69 -8.21
C ASN A 478 -1.83 -10.35 -9.50
N GLN A 479 -1.05 -11.42 -9.39
CA GLN A 479 -0.57 -12.18 -10.55
C GLN A 479 -1.74 -12.95 -11.19
N PRO A 480 -2.02 -12.73 -12.51
CA PRO A 480 -3.06 -13.46 -13.21
C PRO A 480 -2.69 -14.95 -13.32
N GLN A 481 -3.70 -15.83 -13.34
CA GLN A 481 -3.50 -17.28 -13.36
C GLN A 481 -2.54 -17.71 -14.46
N GLU A 482 -2.61 -17.08 -15.63
CA GLU A 482 -1.76 -17.37 -16.78
C GLU A 482 -0.29 -16.97 -16.61
N ALA A 483 0.03 -16.05 -15.69
CA ALA A 483 1.40 -15.66 -15.39
C ALA A 483 2.01 -16.42 -14.21
N ARG A 484 1.19 -17.04 -13.35
CA ARG A 484 1.65 -17.79 -12.17
C ARG A 484 2.65 -18.91 -12.50
N PRO A 485 2.53 -19.67 -13.61
CA PRO A 485 3.50 -20.74 -13.92
C PRO A 485 4.93 -20.26 -14.18
N MET A 486 5.12 -18.95 -14.35
CA MET A 486 6.45 -18.34 -14.42
C MET A 486 7.16 -18.38 -13.06
N PHE A 487 6.46 -18.58 -11.95
CA PHE A 487 7.04 -18.68 -10.62
C PHE A 487 7.30 -20.16 -10.27
N SER A 488 8.55 -20.46 -9.93
CA SER A 488 9.01 -21.82 -9.63
C SER A 488 9.67 -21.92 -8.26
N PRO A 489 9.56 -23.05 -7.56
CA PRO A 489 10.40 -23.35 -6.40
C PRO A 489 11.85 -23.65 -6.85
N PRO A 490 12.83 -23.61 -5.94
CA PRO A 490 14.19 -24.04 -6.23
C PRO A 490 14.27 -25.56 -6.48
N PRO A 491 15.35 -26.05 -7.12
CA PRO A 491 15.55 -27.49 -7.34
C PRO A 491 15.44 -28.31 -6.05
N GLY A 492 14.80 -29.49 -6.14
CA GLY A 492 14.57 -30.38 -4.99
C GLY A 492 13.41 -29.95 -4.08
N LYS A 493 12.71 -28.87 -4.41
CA LYS A 493 11.54 -28.38 -3.68
C LYS A 493 10.30 -28.30 -4.56
N VAL A 494 9.15 -28.26 -3.90
CA VAL A 494 7.84 -28.00 -4.50
C VAL A 494 7.15 -26.87 -3.73
N LEU A 495 6.10 -26.30 -4.33
CA LEU A 495 5.20 -25.39 -3.64
C LEU A 495 4.00 -26.19 -3.09
N LEU A 496 3.61 -25.93 -1.84
CA LEU A 496 2.41 -26.46 -1.22
C LEU A 496 1.46 -25.29 -0.99
N GLY A 497 0.33 -25.23 -1.71
CA GLY A 497 -0.70 -24.22 -1.52
C GLY A 497 -1.80 -24.73 -0.62
N ALA A 498 -2.19 -23.95 0.39
CA ALA A 498 -3.32 -24.24 1.28
C ALA A 498 -4.29 -23.04 1.29
N ASP A 499 -5.48 -23.25 0.75
CA ASP A 499 -6.51 -22.21 0.58
C ASP A 499 -7.71 -22.44 1.50
N PHE A 500 -8.26 -21.38 2.09
CA PHE A 500 -9.45 -21.50 2.94
C PHE A 500 -10.72 -21.72 2.11
N LYS A 501 -11.48 -22.77 2.42
CA LYS A 501 -12.78 -23.02 1.79
C LYS A 501 -13.81 -22.01 2.25
N ALA A 502 -14.18 -21.11 1.33
CA ALA A 502 -15.32 -20.21 1.48
C ALA A 502 -15.23 -19.34 2.75
N GLN A 503 -14.03 -18.81 3.03
CA GLN A 503 -13.68 -18.10 4.25
C GLN A 503 -14.72 -17.04 4.68
N GLU A 504 -15.09 -16.14 3.76
CA GLU A 504 -15.99 -15.02 4.05
C GLU A 504 -17.42 -15.49 4.41
N ILE A 505 -17.93 -16.54 3.77
CA ILE A 505 -19.30 -17.03 4.06
C ILE A 505 -19.36 -17.83 5.37
N ARG A 506 -18.27 -18.52 5.75
CA ARG A 506 -18.12 -19.11 7.09
C ARG A 506 -18.13 -18.01 8.17
N CYS A 507 -17.38 -16.94 7.94
CA CYS A 507 -17.39 -15.76 8.80
C CYS A 507 -18.80 -15.15 8.93
N VAL A 508 -19.55 -15.02 7.82
CA VAL A 508 -20.95 -14.55 7.88
C VAL A 508 -21.84 -15.51 8.67
N ALA A 509 -21.73 -16.83 8.45
CA ALA A 509 -22.49 -17.84 9.18
C ALA A 509 -22.27 -17.72 10.69
N TYR A 510 -21.01 -17.57 11.10
CA TYR A 510 -20.62 -17.38 12.50
C TYR A 510 -21.12 -16.04 13.07
N LEU A 511 -20.86 -14.91 12.40
CA LEU A 511 -21.22 -13.59 12.90
C LEU A 511 -22.73 -13.36 12.96
N SER A 512 -23.50 -13.97 12.06
CA SER A 512 -24.97 -13.85 12.02
C SER A 512 -25.69 -14.93 12.82
N GLY A 513 -25.03 -16.06 13.09
CA GLY A 513 -25.64 -17.22 13.75
C GLY A 513 -26.71 -17.93 12.92
N GLU A 514 -26.75 -17.71 11.59
CA GLU A 514 -27.80 -18.18 10.67
C GLU A 514 -27.75 -19.71 10.48
N PRO A 515 -28.77 -20.47 10.96
CA PRO A 515 -28.75 -21.93 10.92
C PRO A 515 -28.62 -22.52 9.51
N VAL A 516 -29.23 -21.89 8.50
CA VAL A 516 -29.14 -22.38 7.11
C VAL A 516 -27.68 -22.44 6.63
N LEU A 517 -26.88 -21.43 6.98
CA LEU A 517 -25.47 -21.36 6.59
C LEU A 517 -24.60 -22.24 7.48
N ILE A 518 -24.85 -22.25 8.79
CA ILE A 518 -24.12 -23.08 9.75
C ILE A 518 -24.28 -24.57 9.39
N ASN A 519 -25.51 -25.02 9.18
CA ASN A 519 -25.79 -26.43 8.85
C ASN A 519 -25.18 -26.84 7.52
N ALA A 520 -25.12 -25.93 6.53
CA ALA A 520 -24.42 -26.24 5.27
C ALA A 520 -22.96 -26.66 5.53
N PHE A 521 -22.27 -26.00 6.45
CA PHE A 521 -20.88 -26.33 6.78
C PHE A 521 -20.73 -27.54 7.69
N LEU A 522 -21.66 -27.75 8.64
CA LEU A 522 -21.67 -28.94 9.49
C LEU A 522 -21.95 -30.23 8.70
N GLU A 523 -22.74 -30.13 7.63
CA GLU A 523 -23.05 -31.23 6.71
C GLU A 523 -22.05 -31.36 5.55
N GLU A 524 -20.96 -30.58 5.55
CA GLU A 524 -19.96 -30.52 4.46
C GLU A 524 -20.56 -30.25 3.06
N ARG A 525 -21.67 -29.51 3.02
CA ARG A 525 -22.38 -29.12 1.80
C ARG A 525 -21.94 -27.76 1.30
N ASP A 526 -22.11 -27.55 0.01
CA ASP A 526 -21.87 -26.25 -0.61
C ASP A 526 -22.94 -25.24 -0.15
N PRO A 527 -22.55 -24.09 0.43
CA PRO A 527 -23.50 -23.16 1.02
C PRO A 527 -24.39 -22.49 -0.04
N TYR A 528 -23.90 -22.31 -1.27
CA TYR A 528 -24.68 -21.70 -2.34
C TYR A 528 -25.73 -22.66 -2.90
N ALA A 529 -25.39 -23.94 -3.03
CA ALA A 529 -26.34 -24.98 -3.41
C ALA A 529 -27.36 -25.23 -2.30
N MET A 530 -26.95 -25.21 -1.02
CA MET A 530 -27.88 -25.29 0.12
C MET A 530 -28.87 -24.12 0.10
N MET A 531 -28.39 -22.89 -0.08
CA MET A 531 -29.26 -21.71 -0.23
C MET A 531 -30.19 -21.85 -1.44
N ALA A 532 -29.69 -22.33 -2.58
CA ALA A 532 -30.50 -22.55 -3.78
C ALA A 532 -31.59 -23.61 -3.53
N SER A 533 -31.24 -24.75 -2.93
CA SER A 533 -32.17 -25.83 -2.59
C SER A 533 -33.29 -25.31 -1.69
N ASN A 534 -32.94 -24.57 -0.64
CA ASN A 534 -33.89 -23.98 0.29
C ASN A 534 -34.77 -22.88 -0.35
N PHE A 535 -34.22 -22.10 -1.27
CA PHE A 535 -34.94 -21.02 -1.95
C PHE A 535 -35.90 -21.57 -3.01
N TYR A 536 -35.40 -22.40 -3.93
CA TYR A 536 -36.18 -22.97 -5.03
C TYR A 536 -37.04 -24.17 -4.63
N LYS A 537 -36.88 -24.68 -3.40
CA LYS A 537 -37.57 -25.88 -2.88
C LYS A 537 -37.31 -27.11 -3.75
N ARG A 538 -36.06 -27.31 -4.15
CA ARG A 538 -35.59 -28.44 -4.96
C ARG A 538 -34.52 -29.25 -4.21
N PRO A 539 -34.37 -30.55 -4.46
CA PRO A 539 -33.32 -31.37 -3.86
C PRO A 539 -31.92 -30.76 -4.07
N TYR A 540 -31.03 -30.89 -3.07
CA TYR A 540 -29.67 -30.34 -3.11
C TYR A 540 -28.88 -30.84 -4.32
N GLU A 541 -29.03 -32.13 -4.62
CA GLU A 541 -28.36 -32.85 -5.70
C GLU A 541 -28.72 -32.26 -7.08
N GLU A 542 -29.95 -31.76 -7.25
CA GLU A 542 -30.40 -31.14 -8.51
C GLU A 542 -29.86 -29.73 -8.71
N VAL A 543 -29.45 -29.05 -7.64
CA VAL A 543 -29.01 -27.65 -7.68
C VAL A 543 -27.52 -27.49 -7.38
N TYR A 544 -26.78 -28.56 -7.07
CA TYR A 544 -25.36 -28.47 -6.70
C TYR A 544 -24.43 -28.29 -7.90
N LYS A 545 -24.14 -29.38 -8.62
CA LYS A 545 -23.25 -29.41 -9.79
C LYS A 545 -23.85 -30.29 -10.88
N ASN A 546 -23.58 -29.93 -12.13
CA ASN A 546 -23.88 -30.76 -13.28
C ASN A 546 -22.94 -31.98 -13.31
N ALA A 547 -23.26 -32.99 -14.14
CA ALA A 547 -22.47 -34.22 -14.25
C ALA A 547 -21.02 -33.99 -14.72
N ASP A 548 -20.75 -32.88 -15.41
CA ASP A 548 -19.41 -32.46 -15.85
C ASP A 548 -18.64 -31.67 -14.77
N GLY A 549 -19.21 -31.51 -13.57
CA GLY A 549 -18.63 -30.77 -12.45
C GLY A 549 -18.85 -29.24 -12.52
N SER A 550 -19.52 -28.73 -13.55
CA SER A 550 -19.86 -27.30 -13.67
C SER A 550 -21.01 -26.89 -12.73
N ASP A 551 -21.08 -25.59 -12.42
CA ASP A 551 -22.14 -25.05 -11.56
C ASP A 551 -23.51 -25.11 -12.27
N THR A 552 -24.56 -25.51 -11.54
CA THR A 552 -25.95 -25.34 -12.00
C THR A 552 -26.30 -23.86 -12.15
N LYS A 553 -27.34 -23.55 -12.93
CA LYS A 553 -27.83 -22.18 -13.10
C LYS A 553 -28.24 -21.57 -11.75
N GLU A 554 -28.96 -22.35 -10.94
CA GLU A 554 -29.49 -21.97 -9.64
C GLU A 554 -28.38 -21.69 -8.62
N ARG A 555 -27.36 -22.56 -8.51
CA ARG A 555 -26.22 -22.32 -7.63
C ARG A 555 -25.45 -21.09 -8.05
N LYS A 556 -25.16 -20.94 -9.34
CA LYS A 556 -24.45 -19.79 -9.88
C LYS A 556 -25.20 -18.49 -9.60
N GLN A 557 -26.51 -18.49 -9.84
CA GLN A 557 -27.39 -17.36 -9.53
C GLN A 557 -27.36 -17.04 -8.03
N MET A 558 -27.46 -18.05 -7.16
CA MET A 558 -27.43 -17.85 -5.72
C MET A 558 -26.10 -17.26 -5.22
N LYS A 559 -24.96 -17.75 -5.73
CA LYS A 559 -23.63 -17.19 -5.43
C LYS A 559 -23.52 -15.72 -5.84
N VAL A 560 -23.99 -15.39 -7.04
CA VAL A 560 -23.96 -14.02 -7.56
C VAL A 560 -24.85 -13.09 -6.73
N VAL A 561 -26.09 -13.50 -6.43
CA VAL A 561 -27.02 -12.71 -5.60
C VAL A 561 -26.50 -12.55 -4.18
N TRP A 562 -25.98 -13.61 -3.57
CA TRP A 562 -25.39 -13.56 -2.23
C TRP A 562 -24.30 -12.50 -2.13
N LEU A 563 -23.29 -12.57 -3.01
CA LEU A 563 -22.18 -11.62 -3.02
C LEU A 563 -22.64 -10.18 -3.28
N ALA A 564 -23.60 -10.01 -4.20
CA ALA A 564 -24.18 -8.71 -4.48
C ALA A 564 -24.93 -8.12 -3.27
N THR A 565 -25.79 -8.92 -2.64
CA THR A 565 -26.72 -8.44 -1.62
C THR A 565 -26.07 -8.27 -0.25
N LEU A 566 -25.14 -9.16 0.13
CA LEU A 566 -24.38 -9.05 1.38
C LEU A 566 -23.63 -7.71 1.48
N TYR A 567 -23.13 -7.21 0.35
CA TYR A 567 -22.39 -5.94 0.27
C TYR A 567 -23.28 -4.73 -0.09
N GLY A 568 -24.59 -4.82 0.15
CA GLY A 568 -25.51 -3.69 0.08
C GLY A 568 -25.73 -3.14 -1.32
N MET A 569 -25.72 -4.02 -2.34
CA MET A 569 -26.12 -3.66 -3.69
C MET A 569 -27.59 -3.19 -3.73
N SER A 570 -27.87 -2.20 -4.59
CA SER A 570 -29.22 -1.68 -4.80
C SER A 570 -30.10 -2.67 -5.56
N ASP A 571 -31.41 -2.62 -5.33
CA ASP A 571 -32.37 -3.48 -6.02
C ASP A 571 -32.36 -3.27 -7.55
N TYR A 572 -32.01 -2.07 -8.04
CA TYR A 572 -31.82 -1.82 -9.47
C TYR A 572 -30.65 -2.61 -10.04
N SER A 573 -29.50 -2.55 -9.36
CA SER A 573 -28.31 -3.29 -9.78
C SER A 573 -28.51 -4.80 -9.69
N LEU A 574 -29.30 -5.26 -8.70
CA LEU A 574 -29.70 -6.66 -8.58
C LEU A 574 -30.62 -7.07 -9.74
N ALA A 575 -31.58 -6.23 -10.12
CA ALA A 575 -32.48 -6.46 -11.24
C ALA A 575 -31.71 -6.61 -12.57
N ASP A 576 -30.78 -5.71 -12.85
CA ASP A 576 -29.91 -5.77 -14.02
C ASP A 576 -29.09 -7.08 -14.04
N MET A 577 -28.55 -7.48 -12.89
CA MET A 577 -27.74 -8.69 -12.75
C MET A 577 -28.56 -9.98 -12.91
N LEU A 578 -29.83 -9.94 -12.52
CA LEU A 578 -30.78 -11.06 -12.65
C LEU A 578 -31.49 -11.08 -14.01
N GLY A 579 -31.44 -10.01 -14.80
CA GLY A 579 -32.20 -9.87 -16.04
C GLY A 579 -33.72 -9.76 -15.81
N VAL A 580 -34.13 -9.25 -14.65
CA VAL A 580 -35.53 -9.14 -14.23
C VAL A 580 -35.89 -7.67 -13.98
N ASN A 581 -37.17 -7.35 -13.80
CA ASN A 581 -37.55 -5.99 -13.44
C ASN A 581 -37.28 -5.72 -11.94
N LYS A 582 -37.23 -4.43 -11.54
CA LYS A 582 -36.97 -4.05 -10.13
C LYS A 582 -37.93 -4.72 -9.14
N LYS A 583 -39.22 -4.84 -9.48
CA LYS A 583 -40.23 -5.41 -8.59
C LYS A 583 -39.95 -6.90 -8.32
N GLU A 584 -39.53 -7.63 -9.35
CA GLU A 584 -39.09 -9.02 -9.24
C GLU A 584 -37.82 -9.16 -8.42
N ALA A 585 -36.82 -8.29 -8.63
CA ALA A 585 -35.59 -8.29 -7.83
C ALA A 585 -35.85 -8.00 -6.34
N THR A 586 -36.70 -7.02 -6.03
CA THR A 586 -37.11 -6.72 -4.65
C THR A 586 -37.84 -7.91 -4.03
N LYS A 587 -38.73 -8.58 -4.78
CA LYS A 587 -39.43 -9.79 -4.32
C LYS A 587 -38.45 -10.93 -4.04
N PHE A 588 -37.55 -11.24 -4.99
CA PHE A 588 -36.53 -12.27 -4.85
C PHE A 588 -35.67 -12.04 -3.61
N LYS A 589 -35.17 -10.81 -3.44
CA LYS A 589 -34.39 -10.41 -2.27
C LYS A 589 -35.17 -10.59 -0.97
N GLY A 590 -36.45 -10.19 -0.95
CA GLY A 590 -37.33 -10.36 0.20
C GLY A 590 -37.55 -11.83 0.58
N GLU A 591 -37.77 -12.71 -0.41
CA GLU A 591 -37.95 -14.15 -0.19
C GLU A 591 -36.65 -14.81 0.31
N LEU A 592 -35.50 -14.45 -0.29
CA LEU A 592 -34.19 -14.98 0.10
C LEU A 592 -33.85 -14.62 1.55
N PHE A 593 -33.92 -13.34 1.89
CA PHE A 593 -33.65 -12.88 3.26
C PHE A 593 -34.74 -13.30 4.24
N GLY A 594 -35.98 -13.48 3.79
CA GLY A 594 -37.06 -14.08 4.57
C GLY A 594 -36.79 -15.53 4.96
N SER A 595 -36.05 -16.29 4.15
CA SER A 595 -35.61 -17.65 4.47
C SER A 595 -34.41 -17.73 5.42
N MET A 596 -33.75 -16.59 5.70
CA MET A 596 -32.58 -16.47 6.57
C MET A 596 -32.79 -15.32 7.58
N PRO A 597 -33.68 -15.52 8.57
CA PRO A 597 -34.13 -14.44 9.45
C PRO A 597 -33.03 -13.89 10.35
N LYS A 598 -32.07 -14.71 10.81
CA LYS A 598 -30.99 -14.23 11.68
C LYS A 598 -29.97 -13.41 10.90
N LEU A 599 -29.66 -13.82 9.67
CA LEU A 599 -28.84 -13.00 8.76
C LEU A 599 -29.48 -11.62 8.51
N SER A 600 -30.79 -11.61 8.24
CA SER A 600 -31.53 -10.37 8.01
C SER A 600 -31.52 -9.44 9.23
N ALA A 601 -31.73 -10.00 10.42
CA ALA A 601 -31.64 -9.26 11.68
C ALA A 601 -30.22 -8.68 11.87
N TRP A 602 -29.19 -9.50 11.68
CA TRP A 602 -27.79 -9.09 11.81
C TRP A 602 -27.39 -7.98 10.83
N LEU A 603 -27.83 -8.04 9.58
CA LEU A 603 -27.59 -6.97 8.58
C LEU A 603 -28.25 -5.65 9.00
N LYS A 604 -29.48 -5.71 9.52
CA LYS A 604 -30.20 -4.53 10.00
C LYS A 604 -29.53 -3.93 11.24
N GLU A 605 -29.18 -4.77 12.21
CA GLU A 605 -28.45 -4.35 13.42
C GLU A 605 -27.11 -3.70 13.07
N ASN A 606 -26.40 -4.23 12.07
CA ASN A 606 -25.16 -3.63 11.57
C ASN A 606 -25.37 -2.23 11.01
N GLU A 607 -26.40 -2.05 10.17
CA GLU A 607 -26.73 -0.74 9.61
C GLU A 607 -27.08 0.25 10.73
N GLU A 608 -27.92 -0.16 11.69
CA GLU A 608 -28.32 0.67 12.82
C GLU A 608 -27.12 1.03 13.71
N PHE A 609 -26.26 0.05 14.00
CA PHE A 609 -25.06 0.23 14.80
C PHE A 609 -24.11 1.25 14.16
N VAL A 610 -23.80 1.11 12.86
CA VAL A 610 -22.84 2.00 12.20
C VAL A 610 -23.42 3.42 12.03
N ARG A 611 -24.74 3.56 11.84
CA ARG A 611 -25.40 4.87 11.80
C ARG A 611 -25.33 5.60 13.14
N LYS A 612 -25.48 4.86 14.24
CA LYS A 612 -25.41 5.40 15.60
C LYS A 612 -23.98 5.76 16.00
N ASN A 613 -23.06 4.81 15.80
CA ASN A 613 -21.72 4.87 16.36
C ASN A 613 -20.68 5.44 15.40
N GLY A 614 -20.91 5.35 14.08
CA GLY A 614 -19.95 5.77 13.06
C GLY A 614 -18.74 4.83 12.96
N TYR A 615 -18.86 3.58 13.40
CA TYR A 615 -17.83 2.55 13.25
C TYR A 615 -18.45 1.15 13.35
N VAL A 616 -17.68 0.12 13.01
CA VAL A 616 -17.97 -1.30 13.24
C VAL A 616 -16.75 -2.04 13.79
N TRP A 617 -16.97 -3.22 14.33
CA TRP A 617 -15.94 -4.12 14.85
C TRP A 617 -15.79 -5.35 13.97
N ALA A 618 -14.55 -5.73 13.69
CA ALA A 618 -14.23 -7.11 13.30
C ALA A 618 -14.45 -8.05 14.50
N ASP A 619 -14.30 -9.35 14.25
CA ASP A 619 -14.47 -10.39 15.25
C ASP A 619 -13.63 -10.14 16.51
N LEU A 620 -14.14 -10.61 17.64
CA LEU A 620 -13.57 -10.41 18.99
C LEU A 620 -13.33 -8.94 19.38
N ARG A 621 -13.86 -7.98 18.61
CA ARG A 621 -13.52 -6.55 18.72
C ARG A 621 -12.01 -6.29 18.63
N ALA A 622 -11.30 -7.15 17.90
CA ALA A 622 -9.85 -7.07 17.72
C ALA A 622 -9.43 -5.91 16.82
N ARG A 623 -10.29 -5.50 15.87
CA ARG A 623 -10.06 -4.36 14.96
C ARG A 623 -11.32 -3.53 14.79
N LYS A 624 -11.14 -2.20 14.71
CA LYS A 624 -12.21 -1.22 14.50
C LYS A 624 -12.12 -0.59 13.12
N ARG A 625 -13.25 -0.50 12.41
CA ARG A 625 -13.40 0.29 11.18
C ARG A 625 -14.30 1.50 11.44
N ARG A 626 -13.73 2.70 11.41
CA ARG A 626 -14.36 4.03 11.58
C ARG A 626 -14.93 4.53 10.26
N LEU A 627 -16.23 4.81 10.27
CA LEU A 627 -17.05 5.21 9.13
C LEU A 627 -17.90 6.43 9.52
N PRO A 628 -17.28 7.60 9.77
CA PRO A 628 -18.00 8.79 10.25
C PRO A 628 -19.08 9.26 9.28
N ASP A 629 -18.89 9.06 7.97
CA ASP A 629 -19.88 9.36 6.93
C ASP A 629 -21.23 8.63 7.13
N ALA A 630 -21.25 7.48 7.82
CA ALA A 630 -22.49 6.75 8.11
C ALA A 630 -23.43 7.52 9.04
N LYS A 631 -22.91 8.45 9.83
CA LYS A 631 -23.67 9.29 10.77
C LYS A 631 -24.29 10.52 10.11
N LEU A 632 -23.91 10.83 8.86
CA LEU A 632 -24.39 12.02 8.20
C LEU A 632 -25.90 11.93 7.91
N PRO A 633 -26.65 13.03 8.06
CA PRO A 633 -28.06 13.07 7.69
C PRO A 633 -28.19 12.98 6.16
N ARG A 634 -29.20 12.26 5.67
CA ARG A 634 -29.49 12.20 4.24
C ARG A 634 -30.04 13.55 3.74
N LYS A 635 -29.61 13.95 2.55
CA LYS A 635 -30.20 15.08 1.82
C LYS A 635 -31.39 14.59 0.99
N ASN A 636 -32.48 15.35 1.00
CA ASN A 636 -33.67 15.00 0.20
C ASN A 636 -33.39 15.19 -1.29
N ILE A 637 -33.80 14.22 -2.11
CA ILE A 637 -33.77 14.28 -3.57
C ILE A 637 -35.17 13.85 -4.03
N PRO A 638 -35.96 14.72 -4.68
CA PRO A 638 -37.30 14.36 -5.13
C PRO A 638 -37.30 13.14 -6.05
N TYR A 639 -38.37 12.34 -5.97
CA TYR A 639 -38.54 11.17 -6.83
C TYR A 639 -38.45 11.55 -8.32
N GLY A 640 -37.75 10.73 -9.12
CA GLY A 640 -37.51 10.98 -10.54
C GLY A 640 -36.47 12.07 -10.85
N LYS A 641 -35.95 12.81 -9.85
CA LYS A 641 -34.95 13.86 -10.03
C LYS A 641 -33.53 13.41 -9.70
N TRP A 642 -33.30 12.10 -9.59
CA TRP A 642 -31.97 11.57 -9.26
C TRP A 642 -30.92 12.04 -10.27
N ASN A 643 -31.18 12.07 -11.58
CA ASN A 643 -30.18 12.47 -12.59
C ASN A 643 -30.13 13.97 -12.90
N ASP A 644 -30.94 14.79 -12.22
CA ASP A 644 -30.99 16.24 -12.47
C ASP A 644 -29.71 16.91 -11.92
N PRO A 645 -28.94 17.66 -12.74
CA PRO A 645 -27.71 18.32 -12.31
C PRO A 645 -27.87 19.18 -11.04
N LYS A 646 -29.06 19.75 -10.81
CA LYS A 646 -29.37 20.55 -9.61
C LYS A 646 -29.13 19.80 -8.29
N TYR A 647 -29.26 18.49 -8.28
CA TYR A 647 -29.09 17.66 -7.06
C TYR A 647 -27.75 16.93 -7.00
N GLU A 648 -26.75 17.34 -7.79
CA GLU A 648 -25.45 16.68 -7.83
C GLU A 648 -24.76 16.62 -6.47
N ASP A 649 -24.75 17.71 -5.71
CA ASP A 649 -24.15 17.73 -4.37
C ASP A 649 -24.91 16.87 -3.37
N ALA A 650 -26.25 16.84 -3.47
CA ALA A 650 -27.08 15.96 -2.65
C ALA A 650 -26.83 14.48 -2.97
N ARG A 651 -26.65 14.14 -4.26
CA ARG A 651 -26.26 12.81 -4.71
C ARG A 651 -24.89 12.41 -4.19
N LYS A 652 -23.87 13.26 -4.38
CA LYS A 652 -22.50 13.01 -3.91
C LYS A 652 -22.49 12.80 -2.40
N HIS A 653 -23.19 13.66 -1.65
CA HIS A 653 -23.35 13.53 -0.20
C HIS A 653 -23.99 12.19 0.20
N ASN A 654 -25.16 11.85 -0.36
CA ASN A 654 -25.85 10.58 -0.07
C ASN A 654 -25.05 9.36 -0.53
N SER A 655 -24.24 9.48 -1.59
CA SER A 655 -23.36 8.42 -2.09
C SER A 655 -22.27 8.06 -1.08
N ARG A 656 -21.70 9.05 -0.38
CA ARG A 656 -20.73 8.80 0.72
C ARG A 656 -21.37 8.00 1.85
N ILE A 657 -22.59 8.37 2.26
CA ILE A 657 -23.35 7.62 3.27
C ILE A 657 -23.55 6.18 2.82
N ASN A 658 -24.06 5.98 1.61
CA ASN A 658 -24.31 4.63 1.08
C ASN A 658 -23.00 3.82 0.94
N ARG A 659 -21.88 4.46 0.60
CA ARG A 659 -20.56 3.83 0.59
C ARG A 659 -20.16 3.38 2.00
N ALA A 660 -20.31 4.25 3.01
CA ALA A 660 -20.00 3.92 4.39
C ALA A 660 -20.83 2.72 4.91
N LEU A 661 -22.13 2.67 4.58
CA LEU A 661 -23.01 1.55 4.96
C LEU A 661 -22.58 0.22 4.31
N ARG A 662 -22.22 0.24 3.01
CA ARG A 662 -21.70 -0.96 2.35
C ARG A 662 -20.36 -1.42 2.94
N GLN A 663 -19.49 -0.46 3.25
CA GLN A 663 -18.20 -0.71 3.89
C GLN A 663 -18.36 -1.28 5.31
N ALA A 664 -19.44 -0.95 6.03
CA ALA A 664 -19.68 -1.45 7.38
C ALA A 664 -19.76 -2.99 7.41
N THR A 665 -20.69 -3.58 6.65
CA THR A 665 -20.83 -5.04 6.59
C THR A 665 -19.57 -5.69 6.02
N ASN A 666 -19.00 -5.11 4.95
CA ASN A 666 -17.78 -5.64 4.34
C ASN A 666 -16.60 -5.66 5.32
N ALA A 667 -16.39 -4.60 6.10
CA ALA A 667 -15.30 -4.53 7.07
C ALA A 667 -15.46 -5.54 8.20
N ARG A 668 -16.68 -5.86 8.64
CA ARG A 668 -16.90 -6.94 9.62
C ARG A 668 -16.49 -8.29 9.04
N VAL A 669 -16.87 -8.59 7.80
CA VAL A 669 -16.57 -9.90 7.18
C VAL A 669 -15.11 -10.01 6.79
N GLN A 670 -14.60 -9.08 5.98
CA GLN A 670 -13.24 -9.10 5.47
C GLN A 670 -12.20 -8.86 6.56
N GLY A 671 -12.49 -7.99 7.53
CA GLY A 671 -11.59 -7.74 8.65
C GLY A 671 -11.46 -8.95 9.57
N SER A 672 -12.56 -9.66 9.83
CA SER A 672 -12.51 -10.91 10.62
C SER A 672 -11.79 -12.02 9.85
N SER A 673 -12.06 -12.15 8.55
CA SER A 673 -11.36 -13.11 7.69
C SER A 673 -9.85 -12.83 7.65
N SER A 674 -9.47 -11.55 7.61
CA SER A 674 -8.06 -11.16 7.68
C SER A 674 -7.40 -11.50 9.02
N ILE A 675 -8.14 -11.47 10.13
CA ILE A 675 -7.63 -11.90 11.44
C ILE A 675 -7.30 -13.39 11.38
N GLN A 676 -8.22 -14.23 10.86
CA GLN A 676 -7.96 -15.65 10.67
C GLN A 676 -6.70 -15.90 9.84
N THR A 677 -6.55 -15.24 8.68
CA THR A 677 -5.36 -15.41 7.84
C THR A 677 -4.09 -15.00 8.57
N LYS A 678 -4.07 -13.85 9.27
CA LYS A 678 -2.88 -13.38 10.01
C LYS A 678 -2.46 -14.30 11.14
N VAL A 679 -3.41 -14.77 11.94
CA VAL A 679 -3.13 -15.74 13.02
C VAL A 679 -2.59 -17.05 12.44
N THR A 680 -3.20 -17.53 11.35
CA THR A 680 -2.75 -18.75 10.66
C THR A 680 -1.36 -18.58 10.06
N MET A 681 -1.02 -17.41 9.50
CA MET A 681 0.32 -17.10 8.99
C MET A 681 1.38 -17.17 10.09
N ILE A 682 1.11 -16.66 11.28
CA ILE A 682 2.04 -16.71 12.41
C ILE A 682 2.31 -18.18 12.78
N LYS A 683 1.27 -19.00 12.89
CA LYS A 683 1.41 -20.44 13.19
C LYS A 683 2.10 -21.23 12.08
N ALA A 684 1.79 -20.93 10.83
CA ALA A 684 2.47 -21.46 9.66
C ALA A 684 3.96 -21.12 9.64
N HIS A 685 4.30 -19.88 9.97
CA HIS A 685 5.68 -19.40 10.04
C HIS A 685 6.45 -20.02 11.21
N GLU A 686 5.86 -20.11 12.40
CA GLU A 686 6.41 -20.82 13.56
C GLU A 686 6.72 -22.30 13.22
N TYR A 687 5.82 -22.96 12.49
CA TYR A 687 6.03 -24.34 12.02
C TYR A 687 7.21 -24.43 11.05
N CYS A 688 7.28 -23.54 10.06
CA CYS A 688 8.38 -23.52 9.09
C CYS A 688 9.74 -23.24 9.75
N ALA A 689 9.78 -22.31 10.71
CA ALA A 689 11.02 -21.94 11.42
C ALA A 689 11.67 -23.12 12.16
N ASN A 690 10.86 -24.09 12.60
CA ASN A 690 11.32 -25.29 13.30
C ASN A 690 11.54 -26.50 12.38
N LYS A 691 11.41 -26.31 11.06
CA LYS A 691 11.40 -27.41 10.09
C LYS A 691 12.35 -27.12 8.92
N PRO A 692 13.54 -27.73 8.90
CA PRO A 692 14.52 -27.50 7.85
C PRO A 692 13.96 -27.69 6.44
N GLY A 693 14.27 -26.74 5.55
CA GLY A 693 13.83 -26.77 4.16
C GLY A 693 12.42 -26.21 3.91
N TRP A 694 11.63 -25.97 4.97
CA TRP A 694 10.32 -25.34 4.86
C TRP A 694 10.41 -23.83 4.97
N ALA A 695 9.62 -23.13 4.17
CA ALA A 695 9.45 -21.69 4.28
C ALA A 695 8.02 -21.29 3.91
N LEU A 696 7.45 -20.34 4.63
CA LEU A 696 6.25 -19.65 4.16
C LEU A 696 6.69 -18.76 2.98
N TRP A 697 6.24 -19.11 1.77
CA TRP A 697 6.73 -18.53 0.52
C TRP A 697 5.90 -17.32 0.09
N SER A 698 4.57 -17.40 0.21
CA SER A 698 3.70 -16.27 -0.10
C SER A 698 2.34 -16.39 0.58
N THR A 699 1.57 -15.30 0.52
CA THR A 699 0.14 -15.30 0.80
C THR A 699 -0.60 -14.55 -0.28
N VAL A 700 -1.66 -15.17 -0.81
CA VAL A 700 -2.49 -14.60 -1.89
C VAL A 700 -3.95 -14.74 -1.51
N HIS A 701 -4.57 -13.62 -1.15
CA HIS A 701 -5.93 -13.59 -0.60
C HIS A 701 -6.04 -14.41 0.70
N ASP A 702 -6.68 -15.57 0.64
CA ASP A 702 -6.89 -16.53 1.72
C ASP A 702 -6.04 -17.80 1.58
N GLU A 703 -5.16 -17.84 0.58
CA GLU A 703 -4.18 -18.90 0.33
C GLU A 703 -2.85 -18.60 1.05
N LEU A 704 -2.31 -19.61 1.74
CA LEU A 704 -0.92 -19.66 2.18
C LEU A 704 -0.15 -20.61 1.27
N ILE A 705 1.00 -20.16 0.78
CA ILE A 705 1.85 -20.95 -0.10
C ILE A 705 3.17 -21.18 0.60
N PHE A 706 3.60 -22.43 0.64
CA PHE A 706 4.83 -22.88 1.28
C PHE A 706 5.81 -23.36 0.23
N GLU A 707 7.09 -23.12 0.44
CA GLU A 707 8.18 -23.77 -0.28
C GLU A 707 8.69 -24.93 0.60
N VAL A 708 8.61 -26.16 0.10
CA VAL A 708 8.85 -27.39 0.90
C VAL A 708 9.74 -28.38 0.15
N PRO A 709 10.52 -29.22 0.84
CA PRO A 709 11.25 -30.33 0.21
C PRO A 709 10.31 -31.23 -0.59
N GLU A 710 10.73 -31.69 -1.77
CA GLU A 710 9.87 -32.53 -2.62
C GLU A 710 9.51 -33.87 -1.95
N ASP A 711 10.36 -34.36 -1.04
CA ASP A 711 10.19 -35.59 -0.26
C ASP A 711 9.35 -35.42 1.02
N PHE A 712 8.68 -34.26 1.20
CA PHE A 712 7.74 -34.07 2.31
C PHE A 712 6.71 -35.21 2.42
N THR A 713 6.32 -35.51 3.65
CA THR A 713 5.45 -36.63 4.01
C THR A 713 3.98 -36.23 4.06
N TRP A 714 3.09 -37.23 4.11
CA TRP A 714 1.66 -37.01 4.25
C TRP A 714 1.31 -36.34 5.57
N GLU A 715 1.97 -36.77 6.65
CA GLU A 715 1.82 -36.26 8.01
C GLU A 715 2.14 -34.77 8.06
N GLU A 716 3.25 -34.36 7.43
CA GLU A 716 3.64 -32.95 7.38
C GLU A 716 2.64 -32.08 6.61
N ALA A 717 1.96 -32.64 5.60
CA ALA A 717 0.88 -31.96 4.91
C ALA A 717 -0.39 -31.90 5.77
N GLN A 718 -0.64 -32.90 6.62
CA GLN A 718 -1.72 -32.86 7.60
C GLN A 718 -1.45 -31.83 8.70
N ASP A 719 -0.19 -31.59 9.08
CA ASP A 719 0.16 -30.51 10.01
C ASP A 719 -0.22 -29.14 9.44
N ILE A 720 0.03 -28.90 8.15
CA ILE A 720 -0.42 -27.67 7.46
C ILE A 720 -1.95 -27.59 7.41
N ARG A 721 -2.62 -28.71 7.16
CA ARG A 721 -4.09 -28.78 7.23
C ARG A 721 -4.59 -28.42 8.63
N ASP A 722 -3.97 -28.96 9.68
CA ASP A 722 -4.31 -28.66 11.07
C ASP A 722 -4.12 -27.17 11.37
N ILE A 723 -2.97 -26.60 11.01
CA ILE A 723 -2.69 -25.17 11.16
C ILE A 723 -3.78 -24.33 10.50
N MET A 724 -4.15 -24.61 9.25
CA MET A 724 -5.22 -23.90 8.56
C MET A 724 -6.56 -24.03 9.31
N LEU A 725 -6.92 -25.22 9.75
CA LEU A 725 -8.22 -25.48 10.36
C LEU A 725 -8.34 -24.96 11.81
N ASN A 726 -7.23 -24.94 12.56
CA ASN A 726 -7.26 -24.84 14.01
C ASN A 726 -6.53 -23.62 14.59
N SER A 727 -5.72 -22.89 13.81
CA SER A 727 -5.06 -21.66 14.30
C SER A 727 -6.07 -20.56 14.68
N TYR A 728 -7.19 -20.48 13.97
CA TYR A 728 -8.28 -19.57 14.28
C TYR A 728 -9.62 -20.21 13.94
N ARG A 729 -10.47 -20.44 14.95
CA ARG A 729 -11.78 -21.09 14.80
C ARG A 729 -12.92 -20.07 14.87
N TRP A 730 -13.97 -20.29 14.08
CA TRP A 730 -15.20 -19.50 14.11
C TRP A 730 -16.11 -19.96 15.27
N GLY A 731 -15.61 -19.80 16.50
CA GLY A 731 -16.15 -20.47 17.68
C GLY A 731 -16.21 -22.00 17.50
N ASP A 732 -17.08 -22.66 18.28
CA ASP A 732 -17.35 -24.10 18.15
C ASP A 732 -18.55 -24.40 17.23
N VAL A 733 -18.94 -23.43 16.39
CA VAL A 733 -20.21 -23.48 15.63
C VAL A 733 -20.02 -23.66 14.13
N VAL A 734 -18.96 -23.10 13.54
CA VAL A 734 -18.70 -23.20 12.11
C VAL A 734 -17.31 -23.80 11.91
N PRO A 735 -17.19 -25.05 11.41
CA PRO A 735 -15.89 -25.65 11.16
C PRO A 735 -15.15 -24.84 10.10
N ASN A 736 -13.82 -24.88 10.10
CA ASN A 736 -13.05 -24.41 8.95
C ASN A 736 -12.98 -25.49 7.87
N GLY A 737 -12.52 -25.11 6.68
CA GLY A 737 -12.17 -26.05 5.63
C GLY A 737 -10.99 -25.51 4.83
N THR A 738 -10.17 -26.40 4.27
CA THR A 738 -9.06 -26.02 3.39
C THR A 738 -8.93 -26.99 2.21
N ASP A 739 -8.50 -26.46 1.06
CA ASP A 739 -8.00 -27.24 -0.07
C ASP A 739 -6.47 -27.13 -0.09
N ILE A 740 -5.80 -28.27 -0.25
CA ILE A 740 -4.33 -28.32 -0.30
C ILE A 740 -3.91 -28.92 -1.65
N GLU A 741 -3.04 -28.21 -2.34
CA GLU A 741 -2.49 -28.60 -3.63
C GLU A 741 -0.97 -28.53 -3.64
N VAL A 742 -0.34 -29.46 -4.36
CA VAL A 742 1.11 -29.51 -4.58
C VAL A 742 1.39 -29.01 -5.99
N MET A 743 2.36 -28.11 -6.10
CA MET A 743 2.66 -27.34 -7.30
C MET A 743 4.15 -27.43 -7.61
N ARG A 744 4.49 -27.92 -8.80
CA ARG A 744 5.87 -27.81 -9.33
C ARG A 744 6.14 -26.41 -9.89
N ARG A 745 5.09 -25.70 -10.27
CA ARG A 745 5.05 -24.29 -10.67
C ARG A 745 3.78 -23.70 -10.10
N TRP A 746 3.85 -22.43 -9.68
CA TRP A 746 2.68 -21.83 -9.07
C TRP A 746 1.51 -21.73 -10.07
N GLY A 747 0.30 -22.04 -9.61
CA GLY A 747 -0.92 -22.04 -10.43
C GLY A 747 -1.20 -23.36 -11.16
N GLU A 748 -0.31 -24.35 -11.09
CA GLU A 748 -0.49 -25.70 -11.64
C GLU A 748 -0.53 -26.73 -10.50
N GLY A 749 -1.63 -26.70 -9.74
CA GLY A 749 -1.83 -27.55 -8.56
C GLY A 749 -2.29 -28.97 -8.88
N VAL A 750 -1.75 -29.92 -8.14
CA VAL A 750 -2.24 -31.30 -8.04
C VAL A 750 -2.81 -31.48 -6.64
N PRO A 751 -4.06 -31.96 -6.48
CA PRO A 751 -4.63 -32.23 -5.16
C PRO A 751 -3.73 -33.15 -4.34
N LEU A 752 -3.57 -32.84 -3.05
CA LEU A 752 -2.66 -33.53 -2.14
C LEU A 752 -2.81 -35.07 -2.19
N GLU A 753 -4.04 -35.57 -2.18
CA GLU A 753 -4.34 -37.01 -2.22
C GLU A 753 -3.86 -37.66 -3.52
N LYS A 754 -3.92 -36.92 -4.64
CA LYS A 754 -3.45 -37.41 -5.94
C LYS A 754 -1.92 -37.41 -6.03
N TRP A 755 -1.27 -36.41 -5.41
CA TRP A 755 0.19 -36.34 -5.36
C TRP A 755 0.80 -37.56 -4.68
N PHE A 756 0.31 -37.94 -3.50
CA PHE A 756 0.85 -39.08 -2.76
C PHE A 756 0.49 -40.44 -3.41
N LYS A 757 -0.70 -40.59 -3.99
CA LYS A 757 -1.02 -41.77 -4.81
C LYS A 757 -0.07 -41.98 -5.98
N ASN A 758 0.37 -40.89 -6.62
CA ASN A 758 1.33 -40.97 -7.71
C ASN A 758 2.74 -41.30 -7.21
N LYS A 759 3.15 -40.81 -6.03
CA LYS A 759 4.44 -41.16 -5.41
C LYS A 759 4.53 -42.65 -5.05
N GLU A 760 3.45 -43.25 -4.55
CA GLU A 760 3.42 -44.68 -4.21
C GLU A 760 3.45 -45.61 -5.44
N ALA A 761 3.13 -45.08 -6.62
CA ALA A 761 3.10 -45.83 -7.88
C ALA A 761 4.44 -45.81 -8.65
N VAL A 762 5.42 -45.02 -8.18
CA VAL A 762 6.78 -44.89 -8.73
C VAL A 762 7.75 -45.54 -7.76
#